data_AF-A0A9Q4PYP7-F1
#
_entry.id   AF-A0A9Q4PYP7-F1
#
_cell.length_a   1.000
_cell.length_b   1.000
_cell.length_c   1.000
_cell.angle_alpha   90.00
_cell.angle_beta   90.00
_cell.angle_gamma   90.00
#
_symmetry.space_group_name_H-M   'P 1'
#
loop_
_entity.id
_entity.type
_entity.pdbx_description
1 polymer ?
#
loop_
_entity_poly.entity_id
_entity_poly.type
_entity_poly.pdbx_seq_one_letter_code
_entity_poly.pdbx_strand_id
1 'polypeptide(L)'
;MDKKTHIFFLILLLVPCLVVTVGAYPLTADNDEVNSALAYLSSCQQADGGFAEDGKESSPALSTWAIIAIAAAGSDPDQWSAGGASAGEYLHTVADETVGIDGTSETSKLIITLVAAGEDPRNFEGYDFVELLQKKQREDGRYGEHIYTTSWAVMALSAVGEDTANAVAWLKSQQNEDGGFGWAVGAESDCDDTSSVTEALIAGGTPKDAPVIRDVVMYLKSKQQADGGFNYGGSSATNSASDSWVIQALVAAGEDPLTWTTATGNTPVSHLLAFQADEGYFRWTSVLTDLPCRMTATAIPALTGKPFPIIPDENAVPVAPPTPVAKPVATVTPPPSPGAIPVQDAGGRTVTDDFGKEVYIPAKPQRIVSLAPANTEILYALGLGDKVVGVTDYCNYPEEALTVEKVGGYSSVNIEKVLQAKPDLVLAAYGNTAEVIDHLDSLGLTVISLNPTSIGDVMDNIQLVGEATWSDDEAAAVVGDMQARIDAVKIAVACADTTPSVVHMVWNDPIWVSGSGSFQDEMFAMAGATNAFSSVSGWEIVSMEEFIVTDPDVIIANSGSGMGVSNYDILYRYVTEEPRFQGLSAVKEERVYLVDSDVIDRGSPRIVDALEIVARDIHPECFTEGNTSHPVATQTPAPFIGALASLAVAGLCLRGQKD
;
A
#
# COMPACT_ATOMS: atom_id res chain seq x y z
N MET A 1 41.28 20.42 -42.22
CA MET A 1 42.61 20.74 -41.65
C MET A 1 42.40 22.01 -40.83
N ASP A 2 42.60 22.06 -39.52
CA ASP A 2 43.64 21.40 -38.74
C ASP A 2 43.21 21.05 -37.31
N LYS A 3 43.92 20.09 -36.73
CA LYS A 3 43.75 19.42 -35.44
C LYS A 3 44.12 20.36 -34.30
N LYS A 4 43.38 20.29 -33.18
CA LYS A 4 43.94 20.36 -31.80
C LYS A 4 42.88 19.98 -30.76
N THR A 5 42.87 18.68 -30.46
CA THR A 5 42.75 18.04 -29.14
C THR A 5 42.11 18.85 -28.00
N HIS A 6 40.83 18.57 -27.71
CA HIS A 6 40.30 18.62 -26.35
C HIS A 6 39.79 17.23 -25.99
N ILE A 7 40.65 16.50 -25.26
CA ILE A 7 40.33 15.30 -24.50
C ILE A 7 39.45 15.78 -23.35
N PHE A 8 38.14 15.58 -23.44
CA PHE A 8 37.26 15.65 -22.28
C PHE A 8 37.41 14.33 -21.52
N PHE A 9 37.91 14.42 -20.29
CA PHE A 9 37.91 13.30 -19.34
C PHE A 9 36.45 13.00 -18.99
N LEU A 10 35.91 11.93 -19.55
CA LEU A 10 34.71 11.28 -19.07
C LEU A 10 35.09 10.57 -17.77
N ILE A 11 34.94 11.23 -16.62
CA ILE A 11 34.96 10.54 -15.34
C ILE A 11 33.58 9.88 -15.21
N LEU A 12 33.47 8.69 -15.80
CA LEU A 12 32.42 7.75 -15.47
C LEU A 12 32.65 7.36 -14.00
N LEU A 13 31.82 7.90 -13.09
CA LEU A 13 31.70 7.35 -11.74
C LEU A 13 31.05 5.97 -11.90
N LEU A 14 31.88 4.98 -12.22
CA LEU A 14 31.57 3.57 -12.03
C LEU A 14 31.43 3.37 -10.52
N VAL A 15 30.22 3.54 -10.01
CA VAL A 15 29.81 2.79 -8.82
C VAL A 15 30.00 1.33 -9.21
N PRO A 16 30.86 0.56 -8.52
CA PRO A 16 30.98 -0.85 -8.82
C PRO A 16 29.61 -1.47 -8.54
N CYS A 17 28.87 -1.78 -9.61
CA CYS A 17 27.73 -2.67 -9.54
C CYS A 17 28.32 -3.99 -9.06
N LEU A 18 28.13 -4.30 -7.77
CA LEU A 18 28.47 -5.61 -7.25
C LEU A 18 27.54 -6.57 -7.99
N VAL A 19 28.07 -7.24 -9.01
CA VAL A 19 27.36 -8.33 -9.65
C VAL A 19 27.27 -9.41 -8.59
N VAL A 20 26.10 -9.53 -7.96
CA VAL A 20 25.79 -10.66 -7.08
C VAL A 20 25.73 -11.88 -7.98
N THR A 21 26.81 -12.65 -8.03
CA THR A 21 26.83 -13.92 -8.75
C THR A 21 26.04 -14.93 -7.93
N VAL A 22 24.80 -15.16 -8.32
CA VAL A 22 23.98 -16.24 -7.78
C VAL A 22 24.63 -17.57 -8.16
N GLY A 23 24.74 -18.48 -7.19
CA GLY A 23 25.21 -19.84 -7.43
C GLY A 23 24.21 -20.69 -8.22
N ALA A 24 23.96 -21.91 -7.76
CA ALA A 24 22.90 -22.76 -8.30
C ALA A 24 21.52 -22.29 -7.81
N TYR A 25 20.51 -22.34 -8.67
CA TYR A 25 19.09 -22.13 -8.34
C TYR A 25 18.31 -23.43 -8.64
N PRO A 26 17.27 -23.79 -7.85
CA PRO A 26 16.74 -23.10 -6.67
C PRO A 26 17.70 -23.13 -5.48
N LEU A 27 17.56 -22.15 -4.58
CA LEU A 27 18.24 -22.15 -3.29
C LEU A 27 17.53 -23.08 -2.30
N THR A 28 18.22 -23.44 -1.23
CA THR A 28 17.72 -24.29 -0.14
C THR A 28 17.92 -23.60 1.20
N ALA A 29 17.30 -24.10 2.27
CA ALA A 29 17.49 -23.56 3.62
C ALA A 29 18.95 -23.63 4.15
N ASP A 30 19.82 -24.41 3.50
CA ASP A 30 21.26 -24.49 3.78
C ASP A 30 22.06 -23.33 3.13
N ASN A 31 21.46 -22.60 2.18
CA ASN A 31 22.08 -21.41 1.60
C ASN A 31 21.96 -20.23 2.57
N ASP A 32 23.04 -19.46 2.74
CA ASP A 32 23.12 -18.34 3.68
C ASP A 32 21.99 -17.31 3.44
N GLU A 33 21.62 -17.08 2.17
CA GLU A 33 20.57 -16.15 1.78
C GLU A 33 19.19 -16.59 2.32
N VAL A 34 18.82 -17.86 2.14
CA VAL A 34 17.54 -18.38 2.64
C VAL A 34 17.59 -18.56 4.16
N ASN A 35 18.72 -19.01 4.70
CA ASN A 35 18.90 -19.23 6.13
C ASN A 35 18.74 -17.93 6.94
N SER A 36 19.39 -16.85 6.50
CA SER A 36 19.29 -15.53 7.14
C SER A 36 17.90 -14.91 6.99
N ALA A 37 17.23 -15.12 5.84
CA ALA A 37 15.83 -14.73 5.64
C ALA A 37 14.89 -15.43 6.62
N LEU A 38 15.04 -16.75 6.80
CA LEU A 38 14.29 -17.52 7.78
C LEU A 38 14.59 -17.07 9.21
N ALA A 39 15.85 -16.77 9.54
CA ALA A 39 16.24 -16.26 10.86
C ALA A 39 15.60 -14.90 11.17
N TYR A 40 15.52 -14.01 10.17
CA TYR A 40 14.79 -12.76 10.30
C TYR A 40 13.28 -13.00 10.44
N LEU A 41 12.69 -13.84 9.60
CA LEU A 41 11.26 -14.18 9.67
C LEU A 41 10.89 -14.79 11.02
N SER A 42 11.77 -15.60 11.62
CA SER A 42 11.60 -16.15 12.97
C SER A 42 11.52 -15.06 14.04
N SER A 43 12.27 -13.97 13.87
CA SER A 43 12.16 -12.79 14.75
C SER A 43 10.82 -12.03 14.61
N CYS A 44 10.08 -12.26 13.51
CA CYS A 44 8.74 -11.71 13.30
C CYS A 44 7.62 -12.47 14.01
N GLN A 45 7.92 -13.66 14.53
CA GLN A 45 6.96 -14.48 15.24
C GLN A 45 6.67 -13.92 16.64
N GLN A 46 5.39 -13.93 17.02
CA GLN A 46 4.91 -13.47 18.33
C GLN A 46 4.59 -14.67 19.23
N ALA A 47 4.36 -14.39 20.52
CA ALA A 47 4.09 -15.43 21.52
C ALA A 47 2.75 -16.17 21.30
N ASP A 48 1.82 -15.59 20.54
CA ASP A 48 0.57 -16.23 20.13
C ASP A 48 0.74 -17.18 18.93
N GLY A 49 1.97 -17.32 18.41
CA GLY A 49 2.30 -18.17 17.27
C GLY A 49 2.22 -17.47 15.92
N GLY A 50 1.53 -16.34 15.84
CA GLY A 50 1.37 -15.53 14.63
C GLY A 50 2.58 -14.67 14.30
N PHE A 51 2.50 -13.94 13.19
CA PHE A 51 3.57 -13.07 12.69
C PHE A 51 3.10 -11.62 12.56
N ALA A 52 3.98 -10.71 12.96
CA ALA A 52 3.74 -9.27 12.94
C ALA A 52 4.98 -8.49 12.46
N GLU A 53 4.73 -7.34 11.84
CA GLU A 53 5.75 -6.31 11.70
C GLU A 53 6.13 -5.75 13.08
N ASP A 54 7.28 -5.06 13.16
CA ASP A 54 7.74 -4.53 14.44
C ASP A 54 6.72 -3.54 15.05
N GLY A 55 6.45 -3.70 16.35
CA GLY A 55 5.45 -2.89 17.08
C GLY A 55 3.98 -3.15 16.71
N LYS A 56 3.66 -4.20 15.95
CA LYS A 56 2.28 -4.59 15.59
C LYS A 56 1.85 -5.90 16.27
N GLU A 57 0.55 -6.11 16.34
CA GLU A 57 -0.04 -7.41 16.72
C GLU A 57 0.03 -8.39 15.55
N SER A 58 -0.03 -9.69 15.85
CA SER A 58 -0.16 -10.74 14.84
C SER A 58 -1.38 -10.50 13.96
N SER A 59 -1.25 -10.77 12.66
CA SER A 59 -2.38 -10.73 11.73
C SER A 59 -2.48 -12.04 10.93
N PRO A 60 -3.69 -12.53 10.62
CA PRO A 60 -3.87 -13.70 9.75
C PRO A 60 -3.19 -13.50 8.39
N ALA A 61 -3.23 -12.29 7.83
CA ALA A 61 -2.65 -11.97 6.53
C ALA A 61 -1.13 -12.18 6.49
N LEU A 62 -0.37 -11.60 7.43
CA LEU A 62 1.09 -11.81 7.47
C LEU A 62 1.45 -13.23 7.90
N SER A 63 0.72 -13.80 8.86
CA SER A 63 0.98 -15.16 9.34
C SER A 63 0.80 -16.21 8.23
N THR A 64 -0.19 -16.02 7.36
CA THR A 64 -0.38 -16.84 6.14
C THR A 64 0.88 -16.82 5.27
N TRP A 65 1.40 -15.63 4.92
CA TRP A 65 2.61 -15.52 4.11
C TRP A 65 3.82 -16.17 4.79
N ALA A 66 3.98 -15.95 6.09
CA ALA A 66 5.09 -16.51 6.85
C ALA A 66 5.05 -18.05 6.92
N ILE A 67 3.88 -18.64 7.18
CA ILE A 67 3.70 -20.09 7.25
C ILE A 67 3.97 -20.75 5.89
N ILE A 68 3.47 -20.13 4.81
CA ILE A 68 3.74 -20.58 3.45
C ILE A 68 5.24 -20.51 3.15
N ALA A 69 5.94 -19.45 3.57
CA ALA A 69 7.38 -19.31 3.41
C ALA A 69 8.17 -20.38 4.19
N ILE A 70 7.74 -20.68 5.42
CA ILE A 70 8.31 -21.75 6.27
C ILE A 70 8.18 -23.10 5.56
N ALA A 71 6.98 -23.42 5.06
CA ALA A 71 6.70 -24.65 4.33
C ALA A 71 7.50 -24.73 3.01
N ALA A 72 7.61 -23.61 2.28
CA ALA A 72 8.39 -23.52 1.03
C ALA A 72 9.87 -23.86 1.24
N ALA A 73 10.43 -23.39 2.37
CA ALA A 73 11.79 -23.70 2.78
C ALA A 73 11.97 -25.14 3.32
N GLY A 74 10.90 -25.94 3.37
CA GLY A 74 10.92 -27.31 3.88
C GLY A 74 10.97 -27.40 5.40
N SER A 75 10.60 -26.33 6.12
CA SER A 75 10.44 -26.35 7.56
C SER A 75 8.99 -26.66 7.93
N ASP A 76 8.79 -27.32 9.07
CA ASP A 76 7.48 -27.63 9.63
C ASP A 76 6.99 -26.45 10.49
N PRO A 77 5.86 -25.79 10.17
CA PRO A 77 5.29 -24.68 10.95
C PRO A 77 5.05 -25.00 12.43
N ASP A 78 4.82 -26.26 12.80
CA ASP A 78 4.64 -26.65 14.20
C ASP A 78 5.93 -26.60 15.03
N GLN A 79 7.09 -26.60 14.37
CA GLN A 79 8.38 -26.43 15.03
C GLN A 79 8.73 -24.97 15.30
N TRP A 80 8.01 -24.02 14.70
CA TRP A 80 8.26 -22.58 14.86
C TRP A 80 7.48 -22.03 16.04
N SER A 81 8.18 -21.65 17.12
CA SER A 81 7.58 -21.02 18.31
C SER A 81 8.52 -19.97 18.90
N ALA A 82 7.94 -18.83 19.30
CA ALA A 82 8.63 -17.76 20.04
C ALA A 82 8.49 -17.91 21.57
N GLY A 83 8.44 -19.15 22.08
CA GLY A 83 8.27 -19.43 23.52
C GLY A 83 6.81 -19.45 24.00
N GLY A 84 5.87 -19.51 23.04
CA GLY A 84 4.44 -19.66 23.25
C GLY A 84 3.85 -20.65 22.24
N ALA A 85 2.74 -20.31 21.61
CA ALA A 85 2.12 -21.17 20.59
C ALA A 85 3.01 -21.31 19.34
N SER A 86 2.87 -22.43 18.62
CA SER A 86 3.52 -22.62 17.33
C SER A 86 2.82 -21.84 16.21
N ALA A 87 3.49 -21.70 15.05
CA ALA A 87 2.87 -21.12 13.87
C ALA A 87 1.68 -21.97 13.37
N GLY A 88 1.76 -23.30 13.49
CA GLY A 88 0.63 -24.19 13.22
C GLY A 88 -0.51 -24.00 14.21
N GLU A 89 -0.22 -23.91 15.51
CA GLU A 89 -1.23 -23.65 16.55
C GLU A 89 -1.98 -22.32 16.34
N TYR A 90 -1.31 -21.29 15.81
CA TYR A 90 -1.96 -20.03 15.44
C TYR A 90 -3.00 -20.19 14.33
N LEU A 91 -2.84 -21.14 13.40
CA LEU A 91 -3.84 -21.36 12.33
C LEU A 91 -5.21 -21.77 12.91
N HIS A 92 -5.22 -22.48 14.03
CA HIS A 92 -6.47 -22.86 14.69
C HIS A 92 -7.24 -21.66 15.26
N THR A 93 -6.58 -20.50 15.44
CA THR A 93 -7.25 -19.30 15.96
C THR A 93 -7.88 -18.45 14.86
N VAL A 94 -7.55 -18.66 13.59
CA VAL A 94 -8.01 -17.81 12.47
C VAL A 94 -9.20 -18.40 11.70
N ALA A 95 -9.63 -19.63 12.03
CA ALA A 95 -10.71 -20.31 11.33
C ALA A 95 -12.05 -19.54 11.44
N ASP A 96 -12.46 -19.20 12.65
CA ASP A 96 -13.71 -18.47 12.90
C ASP A 96 -13.69 -17.08 12.25
N GLU A 97 -12.57 -16.35 12.33
CA GLU A 97 -12.40 -15.04 11.67
C GLU A 97 -12.51 -15.18 10.14
N THR A 98 -11.90 -16.21 9.54
CA THR A 98 -11.95 -16.41 8.10
C THR A 98 -13.37 -16.71 7.60
N VAL A 99 -14.11 -17.54 8.34
CA VAL A 99 -15.53 -17.79 8.07
C VAL A 99 -16.36 -16.52 8.28
N GLY A 100 -16.03 -15.77 9.33
CA GLY A 100 -16.66 -14.49 9.66
C GLY A 100 -16.48 -13.44 8.58
N ILE A 101 -15.33 -13.37 7.89
CA ILE A 101 -15.11 -12.45 6.77
C ILE A 101 -15.91 -12.87 5.53
N ASP A 102 -16.08 -14.18 5.31
CA ASP A 102 -16.70 -14.78 4.13
C ASP A 102 -16.04 -14.35 2.79
N GLY A 103 -14.79 -13.91 2.84
CA GLY A 103 -14.05 -13.42 1.68
C GLY A 103 -13.50 -14.54 0.80
N THR A 104 -13.59 -14.37 -0.53
CA THR A 104 -13.09 -15.38 -1.50
C THR A 104 -11.58 -15.56 -1.40
N SER A 105 -10.82 -14.46 -1.35
CA SER A 105 -9.36 -14.49 -1.30
C SER A 105 -8.85 -15.01 0.04
N GLU A 106 -9.51 -14.63 1.13
CA GLU A 106 -9.18 -15.00 2.51
C GLU A 106 -9.40 -16.50 2.70
N THR A 107 -10.56 -17.01 2.27
CA THR A 107 -10.85 -18.45 2.27
C THR A 107 -9.81 -19.22 1.43
N SER A 108 -9.49 -18.72 0.23
CA SER A 108 -8.52 -19.36 -0.67
C SER A 108 -7.12 -19.42 -0.07
N LYS A 109 -6.64 -18.30 0.51
CA LYS A 109 -5.34 -18.21 1.16
C LYS A 109 -5.27 -19.10 2.39
N LEU A 110 -6.35 -19.19 3.18
CA LEU A 110 -6.40 -20.12 4.30
C LEU A 110 -6.28 -21.57 3.82
N ILE A 111 -7.02 -21.99 2.79
CA ILE A 111 -6.90 -23.35 2.22
C ILE A 111 -5.46 -23.66 1.81
N ILE A 112 -4.82 -22.75 1.07
CA ILE A 112 -3.42 -22.92 0.65
C ILE A 112 -2.49 -23.02 1.86
N THR A 113 -2.73 -22.21 2.89
CA THR A 113 -1.92 -22.21 4.11
C THR A 113 -2.09 -23.50 4.91
N LEU A 114 -3.32 -24.01 5.02
CA LEU A 114 -3.60 -25.30 5.67
C LEU A 114 -2.90 -26.43 4.93
N VAL A 115 -3.00 -26.47 3.59
CA VAL A 115 -2.28 -27.46 2.77
C VAL A 115 -0.76 -27.32 2.97
N ALA A 116 -0.23 -26.11 2.99
CA ALA A 116 1.19 -25.85 3.22
C ALA A 116 1.66 -26.27 4.63
N ALA A 117 0.77 -26.19 5.63
CA ALA A 117 1.02 -26.66 6.99
C ALA A 117 0.80 -28.17 7.17
N GLY A 118 0.29 -28.88 6.14
CA GLY A 118 -0.07 -30.29 6.24
C GLY A 118 -1.41 -30.56 6.92
N GLU A 119 -2.24 -29.53 7.12
CA GLU A 119 -3.59 -29.61 7.68
C GLU A 119 -4.63 -29.95 6.61
N ASP A 120 -5.78 -30.51 7.04
CA ASP A 120 -6.89 -30.85 6.14
C ASP A 120 -7.92 -29.71 6.05
N PRO A 121 -7.97 -28.93 4.95
CA PRO A 121 -8.92 -27.82 4.81
C PRO A 121 -10.38 -28.26 4.68
N ARG A 122 -10.67 -29.56 4.51
CA ARG A 122 -12.05 -30.09 4.49
C ARG A 122 -12.58 -30.38 5.90
N ASN A 123 -11.70 -30.41 6.89
CA ASN A 123 -12.06 -30.71 8.27
C ASN A 123 -11.13 -29.97 9.22
N PHE A 124 -11.25 -28.64 9.23
CA PHE A 124 -10.43 -27.75 10.06
C PHE A 124 -11.33 -26.91 10.96
N GLU A 125 -11.15 -27.02 12.28
CA GLU A 125 -11.96 -26.30 13.30
C GLU A 125 -13.48 -26.43 13.12
N GLY A 126 -13.95 -27.55 12.57
CA GLY A 126 -15.37 -27.81 12.32
C GLY A 126 -15.92 -27.22 11.01
N TYR A 127 -15.06 -26.64 10.18
CA TYR A 127 -15.40 -26.11 8.86
C TYR A 127 -14.83 -26.94 7.72
N ASP A 128 -15.56 -26.93 6.60
CA ASP A 128 -15.06 -27.39 5.30
C ASP A 128 -14.83 -26.15 4.43
N PHE A 129 -13.60 -25.62 4.46
CA PHE A 129 -13.25 -24.41 3.70
C PHE A 129 -13.28 -24.65 2.19
N VAL A 130 -13.05 -25.90 1.76
CA VAL A 130 -13.16 -26.28 0.35
C VAL A 130 -14.62 -26.16 -0.11
N GLU A 131 -15.57 -26.69 0.65
CA GLU A 131 -17.00 -26.54 0.36
C GLU A 131 -17.44 -25.06 0.41
N LEU A 132 -16.96 -24.29 1.39
CA LEU A 132 -17.22 -22.85 1.48
C LEU A 132 -16.75 -22.10 0.23
N LEU A 133 -15.53 -22.38 -0.23
CA LEU A 133 -15.00 -21.77 -1.44
C LEU A 133 -15.79 -22.20 -2.68
N GLN A 134 -16.07 -23.49 -2.85
CA GLN A 134 -16.83 -24.02 -4.00
C GLN A 134 -18.21 -23.37 -4.15
N LYS A 135 -18.90 -23.09 -3.04
CA LYS A 135 -20.21 -22.40 -3.04
C LYS A 135 -20.15 -20.97 -3.59
N LYS A 136 -18.96 -20.37 -3.67
CA LYS A 136 -18.75 -19.01 -4.18
C LYS A 136 -18.57 -18.94 -5.70
N GLN A 137 -18.56 -20.09 -6.41
CA GLN A 137 -18.43 -20.08 -7.86
C GLN A 137 -19.67 -19.49 -8.52
N ARG A 138 -19.46 -18.54 -9.43
CA ARG A 138 -20.53 -17.94 -10.25
C ARG A 138 -20.81 -18.78 -11.50
N GLU A 139 -21.96 -18.54 -12.14
CA GLU A 139 -22.39 -19.29 -13.33
C GLU A 139 -21.39 -19.23 -14.50
N ASP A 140 -20.63 -18.15 -14.61
CA ASP A 140 -19.59 -17.97 -15.64
C ASP A 140 -18.21 -18.54 -15.24
N GLY A 141 -18.12 -19.20 -14.08
CA GLY A 141 -16.94 -19.91 -13.60
C GLY A 141 -16.03 -19.10 -12.68
N ARG A 142 -16.21 -17.78 -12.55
CA ARG A 142 -15.35 -16.94 -11.72
C ARG A 142 -15.66 -17.09 -10.22
N TYR A 143 -14.70 -16.71 -9.37
CA TYR A 143 -14.88 -16.58 -7.93
C TYR A 143 -14.66 -15.12 -7.52
N GLY A 144 -15.63 -14.52 -6.84
CA GLY A 144 -15.63 -13.07 -6.56
C GLY A 144 -15.87 -12.21 -7.81
N GLU A 145 -15.43 -10.95 -7.74
CA GLU A 145 -15.62 -9.95 -8.82
C GLU A 145 -14.37 -9.76 -9.71
N HIS A 146 -13.20 -10.19 -9.27
CA HIS A 146 -11.92 -9.85 -9.88
C HIS A 146 -11.17 -11.04 -10.48
N ILE A 147 -10.18 -10.75 -11.33
CA ILE A 147 -9.26 -11.75 -11.87
C ILE A 147 -8.42 -12.32 -10.72
N TYR A 148 -7.93 -11.43 -9.85
CA TYR A 148 -7.21 -11.76 -8.63
C TYR A 148 -7.96 -12.73 -7.70
N THR A 149 -9.24 -12.50 -7.41
CA THR A 149 -10.01 -13.38 -6.53
C THR A 149 -10.17 -14.78 -7.14
N THR A 150 -10.32 -14.83 -8.48
CA THR A 150 -10.43 -16.10 -9.20
C THR A 150 -9.11 -16.85 -9.28
N SER A 151 -7.97 -16.16 -9.44
CA SER A 151 -6.65 -16.83 -9.46
C SER A 151 -6.36 -17.52 -8.13
N TRP A 152 -6.62 -16.85 -6.99
CA TRP A 152 -6.50 -17.46 -5.67
C TRP A 152 -7.39 -18.68 -5.49
N ALA A 153 -8.66 -18.60 -5.90
CA ALA A 153 -9.59 -19.72 -5.79
C ALA A 153 -9.13 -20.94 -6.60
N VAL A 154 -8.62 -20.72 -7.82
CA VAL A 154 -8.06 -21.80 -8.65
C VAL A 154 -6.85 -22.43 -7.99
N MET A 155 -5.92 -21.65 -7.45
CA MET A 155 -4.74 -22.19 -6.75
C MET A 155 -5.16 -23.03 -5.52
N ALA A 156 -6.10 -22.51 -4.71
CA ALA A 156 -6.60 -23.21 -3.52
C ALA A 156 -7.29 -24.53 -3.86
N LEU A 157 -8.23 -24.52 -4.81
CA LEU A 157 -8.96 -25.72 -5.24
C LEU A 157 -8.02 -26.75 -5.91
N SER A 158 -7.04 -26.28 -6.68
CA SER A 158 -6.03 -27.16 -7.27
C SER A 158 -5.15 -27.82 -6.21
N ALA A 159 -4.80 -27.10 -5.14
CA ALA A 159 -4.01 -27.63 -4.02
C ALA A 159 -4.67 -28.84 -3.34
N VAL A 160 -6.00 -28.89 -3.35
CA VAL A 160 -6.79 -29.96 -2.75
C VAL A 160 -7.37 -30.95 -3.78
N GLY A 161 -7.01 -30.82 -5.05
CA GLY A 161 -7.41 -31.74 -6.13
C GLY A 161 -8.86 -31.59 -6.62
N GLU A 162 -9.48 -30.42 -6.42
CA GLU A 162 -10.83 -30.13 -6.93
C GLU A 162 -10.83 -29.70 -8.40
N ASP A 163 -11.97 -29.81 -9.07
CA ASP A 163 -12.13 -29.39 -10.46
C ASP A 163 -12.17 -27.86 -10.59
N THR A 164 -11.24 -27.31 -11.36
CA THR A 164 -11.10 -25.87 -11.63
C THR A 164 -11.38 -25.50 -13.09
N ALA A 165 -11.88 -26.42 -13.91
CA ALA A 165 -11.96 -26.24 -15.37
C ALA A 165 -12.72 -24.99 -15.81
N ASN A 166 -13.86 -24.67 -15.18
CA ASN A 166 -14.66 -23.49 -15.52
C ASN A 166 -13.93 -22.19 -15.17
N ALA A 167 -13.32 -22.11 -13.98
CA ALA A 167 -12.57 -20.94 -13.53
C ALA A 167 -11.30 -20.73 -14.37
N VAL A 168 -10.60 -21.80 -14.72
CA VAL A 168 -9.45 -21.78 -15.63
C VAL A 168 -9.86 -21.30 -17.02
N ALA A 169 -11.00 -21.77 -17.54
CA ALA A 169 -11.52 -21.30 -18.83
C ALA A 169 -11.85 -19.81 -18.79
N TRP A 170 -12.46 -19.34 -17.70
CA TRP A 170 -12.76 -17.93 -17.50
C TRP A 170 -11.51 -17.07 -17.38
N LEU A 171 -10.49 -17.48 -16.61
CA LEU A 171 -9.22 -16.76 -16.50
C LEU A 171 -8.57 -16.61 -17.87
N LYS A 172 -8.50 -17.69 -18.67
CA LYS A 172 -7.96 -17.64 -20.04
C LYS A 172 -8.67 -16.62 -20.93
N SER A 173 -9.97 -16.40 -20.76
CA SER A 173 -10.69 -15.42 -21.56
C SER A 173 -10.47 -13.97 -21.12
N GLN A 174 -9.78 -13.74 -19.99
CA GLN A 174 -9.43 -12.39 -19.52
C GLN A 174 -8.02 -11.94 -19.94
N GLN A 175 -7.31 -12.71 -20.76
CA GLN A 175 -5.98 -12.31 -21.23
C GLN A 175 -6.10 -11.09 -22.16
N ASN A 176 -5.33 -10.05 -21.86
CA ASN A 176 -5.28 -8.85 -22.68
C ASN A 176 -4.50 -9.10 -23.99
N GLU A 177 -4.67 -8.21 -24.97
CA GLU A 177 -4.00 -8.34 -26.28
C GLU A 177 -2.47 -8.35 -26.20
N ASP A 178 -1.91 -7.79 -25.13
CA ASP A 178 -0.47 -7.78 -24.86
C ASP A 178 0.07 -9.08 -24.26
N GLY A 179 -0.82 -10.05 -23.97
CA GLY A 179 -0.48 -11.35 -23.39
C GLY A 179 -0.49 -11.38 -21.86
N GLY A 180 -0.67 -10.23 -21.20
CA GLY A 180 -0.75 -10.15 -19.74
C GLY A 180 -2.18 -10.21 -19.19
N PHE A 181 -2.27 -10.06 -17.88
CA PHE A 181 -3.51 -9.95 -17.11
C PHE A 181 -3.41 -8.76 -16.16
N GLY A 182 -4.52 -8.08 -15.93
CA GLY A 182 -4.64 -7.06 -14.89
C GLY A 182 -5.46 -7.56 -13.70
N TRP A 183 -5.53 -6.74 -12.65
CA TRP A 183 -6.33 -6.99 -11.44
C TRP A 183 -7.81 -7.35 -11.70
N ALA A 184 -8.43 -6.66 -12.66
CA ALA A 184 -9.84 -6.79 -12.99
C ALA A 184 -10.06 -6.94 -14.51
N VAL A 185 -11.27 -7.36 -14.89
CA VAL A 185 -11.65 -7.51 -16.29
C VAL A 185 -11.47 -6.19 -17.04
N GLY A 186 -10.61 -6.19 -18.05
CA GLY A 186 -10.31 -5.02 -18.88
C GLY A 186 -9.35 -4.02 -18.27
N ALA A 187 -8.80 -4.27 -17.08
CA ALA A 187 -7.71 -3.47 -16.52
C ALA A 187 -6.41 -3.66 -17.32
N GLU A 188 -5.51 -2.68 -17.26
CA GLU A 188 -4.17 -2.80 -17.86
C GLU A 188 -3.42 -3.98 -17.23
N SER A 189 -2.63 -4.69 -18.04
CA SER A 189 -1.81 -5.79 -17.57
C SER A 189 -0.64 -5.31 -16.71
N ASP A 190 -0.39 -5.99 -15.59
CA ASP A 190 0.78 -5.79 -14.74
C ASP A 190 1.52 -7.10 -14.44
N CYS A 191 2.74 -7.01 -13.89
CA CYS A 191 3.58 -8.19 -13.65
C CYS A 191 3.05 -9.09 -12.53
N ASP A 192 2.40 -8.53 -11.50
CA ASP A 192 2.03 -9.26 -10.29
C ASP A 192 0.76 -10.10 -10.55
N ASP A 193 -0.28 -9.49 -11.11
CA ASP A 193 -1.52 -10.16 -11.48
C ASP A 193 -1.29 -11.14 -12.63
N THR A 194 -0.45 -10.79 -13.61
CA THR A 194 -0.02 -11.73 -14.67
C THR A 194 0.67 -12.96 -14.08
N SER A 195 1.54 -12.78 -13.08
CA SER A 195 2.24 -13.88 -12.41
C SER A 195 1.27 -14.74 -11.60
N SER A 196 0.40 -14.14 -10.81
CA SER A 196 -0.63 -14.84 -10.04
C SER A 196 -1.55 -15.69 -10.93
N VAL A 197 -2.00 -15.14 -12.06
CA VAL A 197 -2.82 -15.88 -13.03
C VAL A 197 -2.02 -17.01 -13.67
N THR A 198 -0.73 -16.84 -13.95
CA THR A 198 0.12 -17.89 -14.51
C THR A 198 0.20 -19.10 -13.59
N GLU A 199 0.47 -18.86 -12.31
CA GLU A 199 0.53 -19.91 -11.29
C GLU A 199 -0.83 -20.61 -11.16
N ALA A 200 -1.93 -19.86 -11.13
CA ALA A 200 -3.28 -20.40 -11.11
C ALA A 200 -3.60 -21.26 -12.34
N LEU A 201 -3.30 -20.79 -13.55
CA LEU A 201 -3.56 -21.53 -14.78
C LEU A 201 -2.81 -22.86 -14.81
N ILE A 202 -1.55 -22.86 -14.39
CA ILE A 202 -0.69 -24.05 -14.38
C ILE A 202 -1.12 -25.02 -13.28
N ALA A 203 -1.43 -24.53 -12.08
CA ALA A 203 -2.00 -25.33 -11.00
C ALA A 203 -3.33 -25.98 -11.42
N GLY A 204 -4.18 -25.24 -12.13
CA GLY A 204 -5.43 -25.72 -12.73
C GLY A 204 -5.25 -26.62 -13.96
N GLY A 205 -4.03 -27.08 -14.25
CA GLY A 205 -3.77 -28.08 -15.30
C GLY A 205 -3.58 -27.52 -16.71
N THR A 206 -3.39 -26.21 -16.88
CA THR A 206 -3.03 -25.64 -18.18
C THR A 206 -1.61 -26.10 -18.57
N PRO A 207 -1.43 -26.71 -19.76
CA PRO A 207 -0.10 -27.11 -20.22
C PRO A 207 0.86 -25.91 -20.30
N LYS A 208 2.11 -26.12 -19.88
CA LYS A 208 3.16 -25.07 -19.91
C LYS A 208 3.45 -24.54 -21.32
N ASP A 209 3.18 -25.34 -22.35
CA ASP A 209 3.34 -24.97 -23.76
C ASP A 209 2.07 -24.37 -24.40
N ALA A 210 1.00 -24.18 -23.63
CA ALA A 210 -0.24 -23.58 -24.11
C ALA A 210 -0.01 -22.13 -24.58
N PRO A 211 -0.72 -21.66 -25.63
CA PRO A 211 -0.57 -20.30 -26.14
C PRO A 211 -0.65 -19.22 -25.07
N VAL A 212 -1.65 -19.28 -24.18
CA VAL A 212 -1.82 -18.35 -23.06
C VAL A 212 -0.56 -18.23 -22.19
N ILE A 213 0.11 -19.34 -21.87
CA ILE A 213 1.33 -19.34 -21.03
C ILE A 213 2.52 -18.77 -21.81
N ARG A 214 2.63 -19.11 -23.10
CA ARG A 214 3.68 -18.53 -23.96
C ARG A 214 3.54 -17.02 -24.08
N ASP A 215 2.31 -16.53 -24.20
CA ASP A 215 2.01 -15.10 -24.32
C ASP A 215 2.34 -14.37 -23.00
N VAL A 216 2.03 -14.97 -21.84
CA VAL A 216 2.49 -14.44 -20.54
C VAL A 216 4.01 -14.38 -20.46
N VAL A 217 4.71 -15.46 -20.82
CA VAL A 217 6.19 -15.49 -20.82
C VAL A 217 6.76 -14.39 -21.71
N MET A 218 6.17 -14.13 -22.87
CA MET A 218 6.57 -13.02 -23.74
C MET A 218 6.26 -11.65 -23.13
N TYR A 219 5.09 -11.49 -22.52
CA TYR A 219 4.70 -10.27 -21.80
C TYR A 219 5.70 -9.97 -20.69
N LEU A 220 5.93 -10.90 -19.77
CA LEU A 220 6.90 -10.73 -18.67
C LEU A 220 8.29 -10.44 -19.23
N LYS A 221 8.71 -11.13 -20.30
CA LYS A 221 10.03 -10.85 -20.91
C LYS A 221 10.14 -9.41 -21.43
N SER A 222 9.04 -8.85 -21.92
CA SER A 222 8.99 -7.45 -22.36
C SER A 222 9.01 -6.43 -21.20
N LYS A 223 8.60 -6.84 -20.00
CA LYS A 223 8.56 -6.00 -18.79
C LYS A 223 9.83 -6.08 -17.93
N GLN A 224 10.73 -7.02 -18.22
CA GLN A 224 12.01 -7.13 -17.52
C GLN A 224 12.86 -5.87 -17.71
N GLN A 225 13.25 -5.23 -16.62
CA GLN A 225 14.02 -3.99 -16.63
C GLN A 225 15.52 -4.25 -16.80
N ALA A 226 16.29 -3.20 -17.09
CA ALA A 226 17.73 -3.30 -17.35
C ALA A 226 18.55 -3.77 -16.13
N ASP A 227 18.05 -3.50 -14.93
CA ASP A 227 18.60 -3.97 -13.66
C ASP A 227 18.31 -5.46 -13.40
N GLY A 228 17.48 -6.11 -14.22
CA GLY A 228 17.11 -7.52 -14.14
C GLY A 228 15.78 -7.78 -13.46
N GLY A 229 15.21 -6.77 -12.78
CA GLY A 229 14.00 -6.90 -11.97
C GLY A 229 12.71 -6.53 -12.68
N PHE A 230 11.64 -6.57 -11.90
CA PHE A 230 10.26 -6.29 -12.29
C PHE A 230 9.61 -5.29 -11.36
N ASN A 231 8.65 -4.56 -11.91
CA ASN A 231 7.85 -3.60 -11.20
C ASN A 231 6.37 -4.00 -11.26
N TYR A 232 5.54 -3.40 -10.42
CA TYR A 232 4.09 -3.65 -10.38
C TYR A 232 3.36 -3.06 -11.62
N GLY A 233 4.07 -2.45 -12.58
CA GLY A 233 3.49 -1.81 -13.77
C GLY A 233 3.69 -0.30 -13.84
N GLY A 234 3.34 0.29 -14.99
CA GLY A 234 3.57 1.71 -15.26
C GLY A 234 5.05 2.11 -15.15
N SER A 235 5.32 3.24 -14.48
CA SER A 235 6.68 3.72 -14.21
C SER A 235 7.34 3.13 -12.96
N SER A 236 6.62 2.35 -12.12
CA SER A 236 7.07 1.88 -10.79
C SER A 236 8.51 1.33 -10.74
N ALA A 237 9.19 1.49 -9.61
CA ALA A 237 10.50 0.92 -9.38
C ALA A 237 10.41 -0.60 -9.34
N THR A 238 11.50 -1.22 -9.78
CA THR A 238 11.71 -2.63 -9.55
C THR A 238 11.78 -2.92 -8.05
N ASN A 239 11.11 -3.98 -7.61
CA ASN A 239 10.88 -4.24 -6.19
C ASN A 239 10.88 -5.75 -5.88
N SER A 240 11.11 -6.08 -4.62
CA SER A 240 11.27 -7.48 -4.18
C SER A 240 10.00 -8.31 -4.27
N ALA A 241 8.80 -7.72 -4.14
CA ALA A 241 7.55 -8.47 -4.24
C ALA A 241 7.23 -8.86 -5.69
N SER A 242 7.34 -7.91 -6.62
CA SER A 242 7.15 -8.16 -8.06
C SER A 242 8.17 -9.16 -8.57
N ASP A 243 9.45 -9.05 -8.18
CA ASP A 243 10.45 -10.06 -8.49
C ASP A 243 10.05 -11.45 -7.97
N SER A 244 9.54 -11.51 -6.73
CA SER A 244 9.13 -12.77 -6.11
C SER A 244 7.98 -13.44 -6.86
N TRP A 245 6.97 -12.68 -7.26
CA TRP A 245 5.86 -13.17 -8.07
C TRP A 245 6.34 -13.65 -9.45
N VAL A 246 7.15 -12.84 -10.14
CA VAL A 246 7.62 -13.19 -11.47
C VAL A 246 8.53 -14.41 -11.44
N ILE A 247 9.45 -14.52 -10.48
CA ILE A 247 10.31 -15.70 -10.33
C ILE A 247 9.46 -16.96 -10.15
N GLN A 248 8.43 -16.92 -9.31
CA GLN A 248 7.54 -18.06 -9.09
C GLN A 248 6.75 -18.41 -10.37
N ALA A 249 6.18 -17.43 -11.06
CA ALA A 249 5.48 -17.64 -12.33
C ALA A 249 6.39 -18.25 -13.41
N LEU A 250 7.65 -17.82 -13.51
CA LEU A 250 8.64 -18.40 -14.41
C LEU A 250 8.90 -19.88 -14.10
N VAL A 251 9.13 -20.21 -12.82
CA VAL A 251 9.33 -21.59 -12.39
C VAL A 251 8.09 -22.44 -12.67
N ALA A 252 6.90 -21.92 -12.39
CA ALA A 252 5.63 -22.57 -12.72
C ALA A 252 5.56 -22.87 -14.22
N ALA A 253 5.86 -21.88 -15.07
CA ALA A 253 5.92 -22.00 -16.53
C ALA A 253 7.04 -22.95 -17.03
N GLY A 254 7.95 -23.38 -16.16
CA GLY A 254 9.07 -24.24 -16.51
C GLY A 254 10.26 -23.50 -17.12
N GLU A 255 10.28 -22.18 -17.00
CA GLU A 255 11.42 -21.33 -17.32
C GLU A 255 12.45 -21.39 -16.19
N ASP A 256 13.73 -21.22 -16.53
CA ASP A 256 14.81 -21.05 -15.55
C ASP A 256 15.06 -19.53 -15.36
N PRO A 257 14.72 -18.95 -14.19
CA PRO A 257 14.94 -17.53 -13.93
C PRO A 257 16.39 -17.07 -14.11
N LEU A 258 17.40 -17.96 -13.96
CA LEU A 258 18.79 -17.58 -14.19
C LEU A 258 19.11 -17.36 -15.67
N THR A 259 18.32 -17.93 -16.59
CA THR A 259 18.47 -17.71 -18.04
C THR A 259 17.85 -16.39 -18.49
N TRP A 260 17.09 -15.72 -17.62
CA TRP A 260 16.52 -14.41 -17.88
C TRP A 260 17.54 -13.30 -17.66
N THR A 261 18.66 -13.40 -18.37
CA THR A 261 19.79 -12.49 -18.20
C THR A 261 19.64 -11.25 -19.08
N THR A 262 19.79 -10.07 -18.50
CA THR A 262 19.86 -8.80 -19.23
C THR A 262 21.23 -8.62 -19.89
N ALA A 263 21.37 -7.59 -20.74
CA ALA A 263 22.65 -7.27 -21.37
C ALA A 263 23.77 -6.93 -20.35
N THR A 264 23.41 -6.50 -19.14
CA THR A 264 24.34 -6.20 -18.05
C THR A 264 24.69 -7.42 -17.20
N GLY A 265 24.09 -8.59 -17.47
CA GLY A 265 24.34 -9.82 -16.72
C GLY A 265 23.39 -10.04 -15.54
N ASN A 266 22.43 -9.14 -15.30
CA ASN A 266 21.50 -9.29 -14.18
C ASN A 266 20.36 -10.23 -14.53
N THR A 267 19.89 -10.95 -13.53
CA THR A 267 18.75 -11.88 -13.57
C THR A 267 17.70 -11.46 -12.55
N PRO A 268 16.45 -11.96 -12.65
CA PRO A 268 15.43 -11.72 -11.63
C PRO A 268 15.90 -12.17 -10.24
N VAL A 269 16.56 -13.33 -10.15
CA VAL A 269 17.06 -13.87 -8.87
C VAL A 269 18.18 -13.01 -8.28
N SER A 270 19.14 -12.57 -9.09
CA SER A 270 20.20 -11.68 -8.60
C SER A 270 19.67 -10.32 -8.17
N HIS A 271 18.60 -9.84 -8.83
CA HIS A 271 17.96 -8.58 -8.50
C HIS A 271 17.18 -8.68 -7.18
N LEU A 272 16.40 -9.74 -6.98
CA LEU A 272 15.75 -10.02 -5.70
C LEU A 272 16.77 -10.09 -4.55
N LEU A 273 17.86 -10.84 -4.73
CA LEU A 273 18.91 -10.97 -3.72
C LEU A 273 19.63 -9.64 -3.42
N ALA A 274 19.67 -8.69 -4.35
CA ALA A 274 20.22 -7.37 -4.09
C ALA A 274 19.37 -6.53 -3.11
N PHE A 275 18.14 -6.94 -2.81
CA PHE A 275 17.29 -6.32 -1.78
C PHE A 275 17.47 -6.92 -0.38
N GLN A 276 18.25 -8.00 -0.24
CA GLN A 276 18.51 -8.59 1.06
C GLN A 276 19.50 -7.72 1.85
N ALA A 277 19.12 -7.35 3.08
CA ALA A 277 19.97 -6.63 4.02
C ALA A 277 20.89 -7.60 4.80
N ASP A 278 21.93 -7.06 5.44
CA ASP A 278 22.88 -7.84 6.25
C ASP A 278 22.18 -8.59 7.41
N GLU A 279 21.08 -8.04 7.91
CA GLU A 279 20.24 -8.64 8.96
C GLU A 279 19.33 -9.76 8.44
N GLY A 280 19.32 -10.04 7.13
CA GLY A 280 18.60 -11.15 6.50
C GLY A 280 17.23 -10.79 5.91
N TYR A 281 16.66 -9.62 6.25
CA TYR A 281 15.37 -9.19 5.72
C TYR A 281 15.47 -8.65 4.29
N PHE A 282 14.35 -8.70 3.56
CA PHE A 282 14.24 -8.09 2.23
C PHE A 282 13.60 -6.71 2.31
N ARG A 283 14.21 -5.76 1.62
CA ARG A 283 13.67 -4.42 1.40
C ARG A 283 12.59 -4.44 0.31
N TRP A 284 11.69 -3.46 0.32
CA TRP A 284 10.73 -3.28 -0.79
C TRP A 284 11.46 -2.92 -2.08
N THR A 285 12.29 -1.87 -2.04
CA THR A 285 13.17 -1.45 -3.16
C THR A 285 14.60 -1.26 -2.68
N SER A 286 15.50 -0.84 -3.57
CA SER A 286 16.92 -0.61 -3.24
C SER A 286 17.12 0.47 -2.18
N VAL A 287 16.13 1.37 -2.03
CA VAL A 287 16.17 2.52 -1.12
C VAL A 287 15.08 2.49 -0.05
N LEU A 288 14.01 1.70 -0.21
CA LEU A 288 12.89 1.65 0.73
C LEU A 288 12.81 0.31 1.46
N THR A 289 12.79 0.36 2.79
CA THR A 289 12.38 -0.75 3.63
C THR A 289 10.92 -0.52 4.04
N ASP A 290 10.01 -1.33 3.51
CA ASP A 290 8.60 -1.33 3.86
C ASP A 290 8.13 -2.77 4.06
N LEU A 291 7.34 -3.01 5.11
CA LEU A 291 6.86 -4.33 5.54
C LEU A 291 7.94 -5.44 5.44
N PRO A 292 9.10 -5.30 6.12
CA PRO A 292 10.23 -6.20 5.95
C PRO A 292 9.91 -7.66 6.33
N CYS A 293 9.03 -7.93 7.29
CA CYS A 293 8.60 -9.30 7.56
C CYS A 293 7.82 -9.87 6.38
N ARG A 294 6.89 -9.09 5.80
CA ARG A 294 6.13 -9.48 4.61
C ARG A 294 7.03 -9.71 3.39
N MET A 295 7.95 -8.79 3.10
CA MET A 295 8.86 -8.89 1.96
C MET A 295 9.78 -10.11 2.06
N THR A 296 10.25 -10.40 3.28
CA THR A 296 11.05 -11.59 3.54
C THR A 296 10.23 -12.87 3.33
N ALA A 297 8.98 -12.89 3.83
CA ALA A 297 8.08 -14.02 3.62
C ALA A 297 7.76 -14.28 2.14
N THR A 298 7.60 -13.24 1.32
CA THR A 298 7.36 -13.40 -0.13
C THR A 298 8.61 -13.82 -0.90
N ALA A 299 9.80 -13.38 -0.48
CA ALA A 299 11.06 -13.71 -1.17
C ALA A 299 11.46 -15.19 -1.02
N ILE A 300 11.18 -15.81 0.13
CA ILE A 300 11.61 -17.20 0.42
C ILE A 300 11.05 -18.23 -0.58
N PRO A 301 9.73 -18.28 -0.89
CA PRO A 301 9.20 -19.16 -1.94
C PRO A 301 9.86 -18.96 -3.31
N ALA A 302 10.09 -17.70 -3.70
CA ALA A 302 10.74 -17.37 -4.95
C ALA A 302 12.19 -17.88 -5.02
N LEU A 303 12.98 -17.66 -3.96
CA LEU A 303 14.37 -18.11 -3.86
C LEU A 303 14.48 -19.64 -3.82
N THR A 304 13.52 -20.31 -3.21
CA THR A 304 13.45 -21.78 -3.12
C THR A 304 12.80 -22.44 -4.34
N GLY A 305 12.35 -21.65 -5.33
CA GLY A 305 11.73 -22.14 -6.56
C GLY A 305 10.43 -22.91 -6.32
N LYS A 306 9.61 -22.41 -5.39
CA LYS A 306 8.33 -23.01 -5.00
C LYS A 306 7.19 -22.09 -5.41
N PRO A 307 6.59 -22.29 -6.60
CA PRO A 307 5.39 -21.56 -6.99
C PRO A 307 4.17 -22.04 -6.21
N PHE A 308 3.14 -21.21 -6.17
CA PHE A 308 1.83 -21.53 -5.64
C PHE A 308 1.06 -22.54 -6.52
N PRO A 309 0.18 -23.36 -5.90
CA PRO A 309 0.09 -23.57 -4.45
C PRO A 309 1.31 -24.35 -3.92
N ILE A 310 1.78 -23.98 -2.73
CA ILE A 310 2.90 -24.68 -2.08
C ILE A 310 2.37 -25.91 -1.39
N ILE A 311 2.76 -27.09 -1.90
CA ILE A 311 2.38 -28.39 -1.35
C ILE A 311 3.63 -29.01 -0.72
N PRO A 312 3.60 -29.36 0.58
CA PRO A 312 4.74 -30.00 1.26
C PRO A 312 5.11 -31.32 0.59
N ASP A 313 6.40 -31.59 0.47
CA ASP A 313 6.88 -32.91 0.07
C ASP A 313 6.79 -33.86 1.28
N GLU A 314 5.83 -34.78 1.25
CA GLU A 314 5.62 -35.78 2.33
C GLU A 314 6.87 -36.63 2.65
N ASN A 315 7.86 -36.66 1.76
CA ASN A 315 9.10 -37.43 1.95
C ASN A 315 10.30 -36.57 2.37
N ALA A 316 10.16 -35.24 2.42
CA ALA A 316 11.23 -34.36 2.86
C ALA A 316 11.42 -34.44 4.37
N VAL A 317 12.69 -34.47 4.83
CA VAL A 317 12.99 -34.34 6.26
C VAL A 317 12.86 -32.86 6.62
N PRO A 318 11.99 -32.48 7.59
CA PRO A 318 11.80 -31.08 7.92
C PRO A 318 13.10 -30.41 8.38
N VAL A 319 13.34 -29.20 7.89
CA VAL A 319 14.44 -28.34 8.34
C VAL A 319 14.04 -27.71 9.67
N ALA A 320 14.96 -27.67 10.62
CA ALA A 320 14.72 -27.05 11.92
C ALA A 320 14.66 -25.52 11.79
N PRO A 321 13.84 -24.82 12.59
CA PRO A 321 13.82 -23.36 12.62
C PRO A 321 15.21 -22.80 12.96
N PRO A 322 15.70 -21.76 12.26
CA PRO A 322 16.93 -21.08 12.65
C PRO A 322 16.76 -20.30 13.96
N THR A 323 17.89 -19.94 14.58
CA THR A 323 17.85 -19.08 15.77
C THR A 323 17.46 -17.65 15.38
N PRO A 324 16.49 -17.01 16.07
CA PRO A 324 16.06 -15.65 15.76
C PRO A 324 17.21 -14.63 15.88
N VAL A 325 17.21 -13.63 14.99
CA VAL A 325 18.13 -12.48 15.07
C VAL A 325 17.50 -11.36 15.90
N ALA A 326 18.30 -10.57 16.61
CA ALA A 326 17.81 -9.45 17.42
C ALA A 326 17.30 -8.29 16.55
N LYS A 327 16.04 -7.90 16.70
CA LYS A 327 15.43 -6.75 16.03
C LYS A 327 15.89 -5.41 16.65
N PRO A 328 15.99 -4.33 15.86
CA PRO A 328 15.93 -2.96 16.40
C PRO A 328 14.55 -2.76 17.03
N VAL A 329 14.50 -2.27 18.28
CA VAL A 329 13.26 -2.24 19.09
C VAL A 329 12.58 -0.87 19.04
N ALA A 330 11.27 -0.83 18.77
CA ALA A 330 10.36 0.25 19.19
C ALA A 330 9.23 -0.30 20.09
N THR A 331 9.01 0.29 21.28
CA THR A 331 8.08 -0.23 22.31
C THR A 331 6.86 0.67 22.56
N VAL A 332 5.63 0.10 22.61
CA VAL A 332 4.44 0.67 23.28
C VAL A 332 3.54 -0.45 23.86
N THR A 333 2.77 -0.19 24.93
CA THR A 333 1.96 -1.16 25.73
C THR A 333 0.48 -0.71 25.90
N PRO A 334 -0.53 -1.61 25.99
CA PRO A 334 -1.96 -1.24 26.10
C PRO A 334 -2.64 -1.49 27.49
N PRO A 335 -3.82 -0.88 27.81
CA PRO A 335 -4.65 -1.17 28.99
C PRO A 335 -6.05 -1.80 28.67
N PRO A 336 -6.84 -2.29 29.67
CA PRO A 336 -8.02 -3.16 29.46
C PRO A 336 -9.42 -2.50 29.57
N SER A 337 -10.44 -3.22 29.06
CA SER A 337 -11.85 -2.82 28.81
C SER A 337 -12.88 -3.22 29.90
N PRO A 338 -14.01 -2.48 30.06
CA PRO A 338 -15.26 -3.11 30.53
C PRO A 338 -16.61 -2.60 29.93
N GLY A 339 -17.49 -3.56 29.56
CA GLY A 339 -18.92 -3.63 29.95
C GLY A 339 -19.99 -2.82 29.17
N ALA A 340 -21.03 -3.50 28.66
CA ALA A 340 -22.16 -2.92 27.90
C ALA A 340 -23.49 -2.82 28.70
N ILE A 341 -24.34 -1.82 28.38
CA ILE A 341 -25.77 -1.69 28.78
C ILE A 341 -26.57 -1.02 27.63
N PRO A 342 -27.87 -1.33 27.42
CA PRO A 342 -28.63 -1.04 26.20
C PRO A 342 -29.44 0.28 26.22
N VAL A 343 -29.82 0.74 25.02
CA VAL A 343 -30.50 2.02 24.72
C VAL A 343 -32.04 1.86 24.69
N GLN A 344 -32.77 2.90 25.11
CA GLN A 344 -34.21 3.11 24.89
C GLN A 344 -34.47 4.44 24.16
N ASP A 345 -35.56 4.45 23.39
CA ASP A 345 -35.85 5.24 22.18
C ASP A 345 -36.61 6.57 22.39
N ALA A 346 -36.45 7.52 21.44
CA ALA A 346 -37.52 8.28 20.76
C ALA A 346 -36.98 9.54 20.04
N GLY A 347 -36.66 9.45 18.75
CA GLY A 347 -36.44 10.63 17.91
C GLY A 347 -35.75 10.45 16.57
N GLY A 348 -35.59 9.21 16.06
CA GLY A 348 -34.68 8.88 14.95
C GLY A 348 -34.76 9.78 13.71
N ARG A 349 -33.61 9.91 13.03
CA ARG A 349 -33.40 10.70 11.79
C ARG A 349 -33.09 9.75 10.64
N THR A 350 -33.46 10.15 9.43
CA THR A 350 -32.98 9.50 8.21
C THR A 350 -32.07 10.49 7.49
N VAL A 351 -30.87 10.04 7.14
CA VAL A 351 -29.93 10.80 6.33
C VAL A 351 -29.64 10.05 5.03
N THR A 352 -29.15 10.74 4.01
CA THR A 352 -28.68 10.12 2.77
C THR A 352 -27.17 10.23 2.72
N ASP A 353 -26.48 9.10 2.55
CA ASP A 353 -25.02 9.08 2.43
C ASP A 353 -24.55 9.43 1.01
N ASP A 354 -23.23 9.52 0.79
CA ASP A 354 -22.66 9.97 -0.50
C ASP A 354 -22.88 8.97 -1.65
N PHE A 355 -23.30 7.74 -1.34
CA PHE A 355 -23.66 6.73 -2.31
C PHE A 355 -25.17 6.70 -2.59
N GLY A 356 -25.94 7.63 -1.99
CA GLY A 356 -27.37 7.77 -2.17
C GLY A 356 -28.20 6.79 -1.34
N LYS A 357 -27.60 6.10 -0.36
CA LYS A 357 -28.31 5.20 0.55
C LYS A 357 -29.00 6.01 1.64
N GLU A 358 -30.31 5.79 1.81
CA GLU A 358 -31.04 6.31 2.97
C GLU A 358 -30.73 5.45 4.21
N VAL A 359 -30.18 6.08 5.24
CA VAL A 359 -29.77 5.44 6.49
C VAL A 359 -30.64 5.96 7.64
N TYR A 360 -31.40 5.06 8.26
CA TYR A 360 -32.20 5.39 9.44
C TYR A 360 -31.38 5.22 10.72
N ILE A 361 -31.28 6.29 11.50
CA ILE A 361 -30.55 6.36 12.76
C ILE A 361 -31.57 6.48 13.89
N PRO A 362 -31.75 5.45 14.71
CA PRO A 362 -32.89 5.37 15.63
C PRO A 362 -32.81 6.39 16.78
N ALA A 363 -31.62 6.74 17.23
CA ALA A 363 -31.37 7.70 18.31
C ALA A 363 -29.98 8.34 18.18
N LYS A 364 -29.71 9.38 18.97
CA LYS A 364 -28.39 10.04 19.01
C LYS A 364 -27.28 9.02 19.34
N PRO A 365 -26.35 8.74 18.41
CA PRO A 365 -25.26 7.78 18.61
C PRO A 365 -24.43 8.09 19.85
N GLN A 366 -24.11 7.07 20.63
CA GLN A 366 -23.26 7.13 21.82
C GLN A 366 -21.94 6.36 21.65
N ARG A 367 -21.85 5.50 20.64
CA ARG A 367 -20.70 4.62 20.37
C ARG A 367 -20.46 4.58 18.87
N ILE A 368 -19.50 5.39 18.42
CA ILE A 368 -19.21 5.57 17.01
C ILE A 368 -17.92 4.84 16.66
N VAL A 369 -17.95 4.00 15.64
CA VAL A 369 -16.74 3.47 15.02
C VAL A 369 -16.44 4.27 13.76
N SER A 370 -15.18 4.69 13.60
CA SER A 370 -14.68 5.43 12.45
C SER A 370 -13.74 4.56 11.62
N LEU A 371 -14.11 4.28 10.37
CA LEU A 371 -13.33 3.42 9.47
C LEU A 371 -12.42 4.21 8.51
N ALA A 372 -12.19 5.49 8.79
CA ALA A 372 -11.25 6.31 8.05
C ALA A 372 -10.67 7.45 8.91
N PRO A 373 -9.40 7.88 8.68
CA PRO A 373 -8.84 9.03 9.38
C PRO A 373 -9.69 10.30 9.22
N ALA A 374 -10.14 10.62 7.99
CA ALA A 374 -10.98 11.77 7.73
C ALA A 374 -12.27 11.79 8.57
N ASN A 375 -12.94 10.64 8.70
CA ASN A 375 -14.15 10.49 9.52
C ASN A 375 -13.86 10.74 11.01
N THR A 376 -12.71 10.27 11.50
CA THR A 376 -12.26 10.50 12.88
C THR A 376 -12.08 12.00 13.13
N GLU A 377 -11.43 12.70 12.20
CA GLU A 377 -11.19 14.14 12.33
C GLU A 377 -12.49 14.95 12.35
N ILE A 378 -13.48 14.57 11.52
CA ILE A 378 -14.83 15.16 11.54
C ILE A 378 -15.47 14.95 12.92
N LEU A 379 -15.47 13.73 13.45
CA LEU A 379 -16.08 13.43 14.75
C LEU A 379 -15.47 14.26 15.88
N TYR A 380 -14.14 14.41 15.90
CA TYR A 380 -13.47 15.23 16.91
C TYR A 380 -13.74 16.73 16.73
N ALA A 381 -13.79 17.23 15.49
CA ALA A 381 -14.15 18.62 15.21
C ALA A 381 -15.58 18.95 15.68
N LEU A 382 -16.49 17.98 15.64
CA LEU A 382 -17.85 18.08 16.17
C LEU A 382 -17.95 17.88 17.68
N GLY A 383 -16.82 17.67 18.37
CA GLY A 383 -16.80 17.45 19.82
C GLY A 383 -17.30 16.07 20.26
N LEU A 384 -17.29 15.08 19.36
CA LEU A 384 -17.78 13.71 19.61
C LEU A 384 -16.67 12.72 19.94
N GLY A 385 -15.45 13.20 20.21
CA GLY A 385 -14.29 12.34 20.52
C GLY A 385 -14.55 11.32 21.64
N ASP A 386 -15.33 11.69 22.66
CA ASP A 386 -15.73 10.81 23.77
C ASP A 386 -16.67 9.68 23.37
N LYS A 387 -17.30 9.78 22.19
CA LYS A 387 -18.18 8.77 21.61
C LYS A 387 -17.45 7.83 20.67
N VAL A 388 -16.21 8.14 20.27
CA VAL A 388 -15.45 7.30 19.35
C VAL A 388 -14.90 6.08 20.09
N VAL A 389 -15.37 4.89 19.72
CA VAL A 389 -15.03 3.63 20.40
C VAL A 389 -14.18 2.68 19.56
N GLY A 390 -13.92 3.04 18.31
CA GLY A 390 -13.03 2.30 17.41
C GLY A 390 -12.59 3.18 16.24
N VAL A 391 -11.33 3.10 15.87
CA VAL A 391 -10.73 3.82 14.75
C VAL A 391 -9.82 2.91 13.93
N THR A 392 -9.45 3.28 12.71
CA THR A 392 -8.47 2.50 11.95
C THR A 392 -7.05 2.66 12.47
N ASP A 393 -6.17 1.76 12.02
CA ASP A 393 -4.72 1.81 12.25
C ASP A 393 -4.06 3.11 11.79
N TYR A 394 -4.69 3.82 10.85
CA TYR A 394 -4.20 5.06 10.25
C TYR A 394 -4.73 6.33 10.93
N CYS A 395 -5.69 6.20 11.86
CA CYS A 395 -6.23 7.34 12.58
C CYS A 395 -5.21 7.84 13.62
N ASN A 396 -4.56 8.95 13.31
CA ASN A 396 -3.46 9.54 14.06
C ASN A 396 -3.69 11.00 14.48
N TYR A 397 -4.83 11.59 14.11
CA TYR A 397 -5.22 12.94 14.50
C TYR A 397 -6.72 12.98 14.90
N PRO A 398 -7.09 13.76 15.94
CA PRO A 398 -6.18 14.43 16.87
C PRO A 398 -5.43 13.42 17.75
N GLU A 399 -4.48 13.88 18.59
CA GLU A 399 -3.60 12.99 19.37
C GLU A 399 -4.39 12.00 20.24
N GLU A 400 -5.56 12.41 20.73
CA GLU A 400 -6.48 11.57 21.48
C GLU A 400 -6.93 10.32 20.71
N ALA A 401 -7.05 10.39 19.38
CA ALA A 401 -7.44 9.27 18.52
C ALA A 401 -6.39 8.14 18.48
N LEU A 402 -5.13 8.42 18.84
CA LEU A 402 -4.07 7.40 18.94
C LEU A 402 -4.35 6.38 20.04
N THR A 403 -5.12 6.77 21.06
CA THR A 403 -5.44 5.92 22.22
C THR A 403 -6.75 5.15 22.07
N VAL A 404 -7.52 5.42 21.01
CA VAL A 404 -8.77 4.72 20.72
C VAL A 404 -8.46 3.33 20.13
N GLU A 405 -9.29 2.35 20.48
CA GLU A 405 -9.20 0.97 20.01
C GLU A 405 -9.06 0.89 18.48
N LYS A 406 -8.13 0.05 17.99
CA LYS A 406 -7.89 -0.12 16.56
C LYS A 406 -8.74 -1.25 16.00
N VAL A 407 -9.59 -0.94 15.03
CA VAL A 407 -10.52 -1.90 14.39
C VAL A 407 -10.04 -2.35 13.00
N GLY A 408 -8.73 -2.31 12.76
CA GLY A 408 -8.09 -2.76 11.52
C GLY A 408 -7.72 -1.63 10.56
N GLY A 409 -7.40 -2.02 9.32
CA GLY A 409 -6.90 -1.13 8.28
C GLY A 409 -8.01 -0.38 7.54
N TYR A 410 -7.59 0.46 6.59
CA TYR A 410 -8.52 1.24 5.76
C TYR A 410 -9.34 0.36 4.81
N SER A 411 -8.74 -0.64 4.16
CA SER A 411 -9.47 -1.62 3.31
C SER A 411 -9.57 -3.01 3.93
N SER A 412 -8.92 -3.23 5.08
CA SER A 412 -8.87 -4.49 5.82
C SER A 412 -9.45 -4.32 7.22
N VAL A 413 -10.71 -3.89 7.27
CA VAL A 413 -11.45 -3.67 8.53
C VAL A 413 -11.63 -5.00 9.24
N ASN A 414 -11.33 -5.05 10.54
CA ASN A 414 -11.60 -6.21 11.38
C ASN A 414 -13.04 -6.12 11.92
N ILE A 415 -13.97 -6.81 11.26
CA ILE A 415 -15.41 -6.75 11.52
C ILE A 415 -15.73 -7.21 12.95
N GLU A 416 -15.02 -8.19 13.48
CA GLU A 416 -15.19 -8.70 14.83
C GLU A 416 -14.86 -7.62 15.87
N LYS A 417 -13.74 -6.89 15.69
CA LYS A 417 -13.38 -5.76 16.56
C LYS A 417 -14.41 -4.64 16.46
N VAL A 418 -14.96 -4.38 15.26
CA VAL A 418 -16.09 -3.44 15.10
C VAL A 418 -17.30 -3.90 15.91
N LEU A 419 -17.72 -5.16 15.80
CA LEU A 419 -18.85 -5.70 16.58
C LEU A 419 -18.59 -5.70 18.08
N GLN A 420 -17.37 -6.02 18.51
CA GLN A 420 -16.96 -6.00 19.91
C GLN A 420 -17.00 -4.59 20.51
N ALA A 421 -16.68 -3.57 19.70
CA ALA A 421 -16.83 -2.17 20.06
C ALA A 421 -18.32 -1.77 20.24
N LYS A 422 -19.27 -2.58 19.77
CA LYS A 422 -20.72 -2.38 19.90
C LYS A 422 -21.15 -0.96 19.47
N PRO A 423 -20.84 -0.55 18.22
CA PRO A 423 -21.24 0.76 17.75
C PRO A 423 -22.76 0.84 17.59
N ASP A 424 -23.28 2.04 17.79
CA ASP A 424 -24.61 2.45 17.32
C ASP A 424 -24.55 3.31 16.04
N LEU A 425 -23.35 3.68 15.60
CA LEU A 425 -23.07 4.24 14.28
C LEU A 425 -21.67 3.82 13.80
N VAL A 426 -21.55 3.45 12.53
CA VAL A 426 -20.28 3.26 11.85
C VAL A 426 -20.15 4.28 10.73
N LEU A 427 -19.07 5.06 10.73
CA LEU A 427 -18.72 5.96 9.64
C LEU A 427 -17.69 5.29 8.74
N ALA A 428 -18.12 4.90 7.55
CA ALA A 428 -17.30 4.32 6.50
C ALA A 428 -16.80 5.38 5.51
N ALA A 429 -15.84 5.00 4.68
CA ALA A 429 -15.31 5.81 3.58
C ALA A 429 -15.20 4.97 2.29
N TYR A 430 -15.00 5.63 1.15
CA TYR A 430 -14.84 4.99 -0.16
C TYR A 430 -13.84 3.82 -0.21
N GLY A 431 -12.75 3.87 0.56
CA GLY A 431 -11.77 2.78 0.59
C GLY A 431 -12.18 1.55 1.41
N ASN A 432 -13.31 1.61 2.12
CA ASN A 432 -13.98 0.44 2.65
C ASN A 432 -14.83 -0.18 1.52
N THR A 433 -14.54 -1.42 1.14
CA THR A 433 -15.20 -2.05 -0.02
C THR A 433 -16.71 -2.21 0.21
N ALA A 434 -17.50 -2.24 -0.87
CA ALA A 434 -18.94 -2.50 -0.79
C ALA A 434 -19.24 -3.80 -0.03
N GLU A 435 -18.41 -4.83 -0.18
CA GLU A 435 -18.51 -6.09 0.57
C GLU A 435 -18.39 -5.86 2.09
N VAL A 436 -17.42 -5.07 2.55
CA VAL A 436 -17.28 -4.73 3.98
C VAL A 436 -18.50 -3.96 4.48
N ILE A 437 -19.02 -2.99 3.70
CA ILE A 437 -20.19 -2.21 4.08
C ILE A 437 -21.46 -3.06 4.15
N ASP A 438 -21.71 -3.86 3.12
CA ASP A 438 -22.85 -4.78 3.05
C ASP A 438 -22.80 -5.80 4.19
N HIS A 439 -21.59 -6.25 4.56
CA HIS A 439 -21.40 -7.14 5.70
C HIS A 439 -21.81 -6.46 7.00
N LEU A 440 -21.26 -5.27 7.29
CA LEU A 440 -21.59 -4.51 8.51
C LEU A 440 -23.10 -4.22 8.59
N ASP A 441 -23.74 -3.86 7.47
CA ASP A 441 -25.19 -3.68 7.37
C ASP A 441 -25.97 -4.98 7.65
N SER A 442 -25.53 -6.11 7.09
CA SER A 442 -26.18 -7.41 7.30
C SER A 442 -26.15 -7.88 8.75
N LEU A 443 -25.16 -7.42 9.51
CA LEU A 443 -25.01 -7.64 10.95
C LEU A 443 -25.89 -6.69 11.79
N GLY A 444 -26.67 -5.84 11.12
CA GLY A 444 -27.62 -4.91 11.75
C GLY A 444 -26.98 -3.63 12.29
N LEU A 445 -25.76 -3.30 11.87
CA LEU A 445 -25.12 -2.03 12.21
C LEU A 445 -25.66 -0.91 11.33
N THR A 446 -25.74 0.29 11.89
CA THR A 446 -26.07 1.50 11.13
C THR A 446 -24.78 2.05 10.51
N VAL A 447 -24.63 1.94 9.19
CA VAL A 447 -23.44 2.39 8.46
C VAL A 447 -23.77 3.57 7.55
N ILE A 448 -23.00 4.65 7.66
CA ILE A 448 -23.01 5.81 6.75
C ILE A 448 -21.67 5.84 6.02
N SER A 449 -21.72 5.88 4.69
CA SER A 449 -20.51 5.90 3.86
C SER A 449 -20.24 7.29 3.27
N LEU A 450 -19.04 7.80 3.55
CA LEU A 450 -18.58 9.12 3.13
C LEU A 450 -17.60 8.99 1.95
N ASN A 451 -17.76 9.84 0.94
CA ASN A 451 -16.91 9.87 -0.25
C ASN A 451 -16.84 11.30 -0.82
N PRO A 452 -16.30 12.27 -0.05
CA PRO A 452 -16.09 13.59 -0.58
C PRO A 452 -15.05 13.53 -1.71
N THR A 453 -15.25 14.32 -2.77
CA THR A 453 -14.30 14.49 -3.87
C THR A 453 -13.84 15.95 -4.05
N SER A 454 -14.53 16.88 -3.40
CA SER A 454 -14.25 18.32 -3.39
C SER A 454 -14.23 18.88 -1.96
N ILE A 455 -13.67 20.07 -1.76
CA ILE A 455 -13.73 20.79 -0.47
C ILE A 455 -15.19 21.12 -0.12
N GLY A 456 -16.02 21.41 -1.14
CA GLY A 456 -17.46 21.51 -0.99
C GLY A 456 -18.08 20.25 -0.38
N ASP A 457 -17.78 19.07 -0.95
CA ASP A 457 -18.30 17.79 -0.46
C ASP A 457 -17.83 17.51 0.98
N VAL A 458 -16.60 17.91 1.35
CA VAL A 458 -16.11 17.80 2.73
C VAL A 458 -17.01 18.59 3.69
N MET A 459 -17.39 19.82 3.33
CA MET A 459 -18.30 20.62 4.16
C MET A 459 -19.70 20.00 4.23
N ASP A 460 -20.20 19.44 3.14
CA ASP A 460 -21.49 18.71 3.11
C ASP A 460 -21.43 17.44 3.97
N ASN A 461 -20.31 16.72 3.94
CA ASN A 461 -20.06 15.55 4.78
C ASN A 461 -20.01 15.89 6.27
N ILE A 462 -19.40 17.04 6.64
CA ILE A 462 -19.41 17.53 8.03
C ILE A 462 -20.85 17.82 8.47
N GLN A 463 -21.68 18.42 7.61
CA GLN A 463 -23.10 18.63 7.90
C GLN A 463 -23.86 17.32 8.03
N LEU A 464 -23.63 16.37 7.12
CA LEU A 464 -24.23 15.02 7.17
C LEU A 464 -23.90 14.31 8.47
N VAL A 465 -22.64 14.31 8.90
CA VAL A 465 -22.23 13.71 10.19
C VAL A 465 -22.84 14.49 11.37
N GLY A 466 -22.93 15.82 11.27
CA GLY A 466 -23.64 16.66 12.25
C GLY A 466 -25.11 16.25 12.39
N GLU A 467 -25.82 16.09 11.27
CA GLU A 467 -27.22 15.65 11.25
C GLU A 467 -27.35 14.24 11.84
N ALA A 468 -26.49 13.31 11.43
CA ALA A 468 -26.48 11.92 11.89
C ALA A 468 -26.24 11.79 13.40
N THR A 469 -25.58 12.77 14.00
CA THR A 469 -25.15 12.73 15.41
C THR A 469 -25.89 13.73 16.31
N TRP A 470 -26.89 14.46 15.80
CA TRP A 470 -27.54 15.58 16.50
C TRP A 470 -26.52 16.57 17.03
N SER A 471 -25.60 16.97 16.16
CA SER A 471 -24.55 17.96 16.39
C SER A 471 -24.63 19.03 15.29
N ASP A 472 -25.86 19.40 14.92
CA ASP A 472 -26.17 20.28 13.79
C ASP A 472 -25.52 21.68 13.99
N ASP A 473 -25.58 22.22 15.20
CA ASP A 473 -25.02 23.53 15.55
C ASP A 473 -23.48 23.49 15.52
N GLU A 474 -22.86 22.42 16.02
CA GLU A 474 -21.42 22.20 15.95
C GLU A 474 -20.94 22.06 14.52
N ALA A 475 -21.64 21.30 13.68
CA ALA A 475 -21.32 21.14 12.26
C ALA A 475 -21.43 22.46 11.50
N ALA A 476 -22.51 23.23 11.74
CA ALA A 476 -22.67 24.55 11.15
C ALA A 476 -21.55 25.52 11.59
N ALA A 477 -21.09 25.43 12.84
CA ALA A 477 -19.97 26.23 13.32
C ALA A 477 -18.65 25.86 12.65
N VAL A 478 -18.35 24.56 12.51
CA VAL A 478 -17.14 24.06 11.82
C VAL A 478 -17.14 24.49 10.35
N VAL A 479 -18.25 24.27 9.63
CA VAL A 479 -18.38 24.68 8.22
C VAL A 479 -18.32 26.20 8.07
N GLY A 480 -18.92 26.95 8.99
CA GLY A 480 -18.85 28.41 8.99
C GLY A 480 -17.43 28.95 9.16
N ASP A 481 -16.62 28.32 10.03
CA ASP A 481 -15.19 28.64 10.19
C ASP A 481 -14.39 28.30 8.93
N MET A 482 -14.58 27.09 8.39
CA MET A 482 -13.95 26.65 7.14
C MET A 482 -14.23 27.63 5.99
N GLN A 483 -15.49 28.02 5.79
CA GLN A 483 -15.89 28.96 4.74
C GLN A 483 -15.25 30.34 4.95
N ALA A 484 -15.22 30.85 6.19
CA ALA A 484 -14.60 32.13 6.49
C ALA A 484 -13.09 32.13 6.18
N ARG A 485 -12.39 31.03 6.48
CA ARG A 485 -10.98 30.83 6.18
C ARG A 485 -10.72 30.71 4.67
N ILE A 486 -11.54 29.94 3.95
CA ILE A 486 -11.51 29.86 2.49
C ILE A 486 -11.69 31.25 1.85
N ASP A 487 -12.66 32.02 2.31
CA ASP A 487 -12.92 33.38 1.80
C ASP A 487 -11.74 34.31 2.10
N ALA A 488 -11.11 34.18 3.26
CA ALA A 488 -9.91 34.93 3.61
C ALA A 488 -8.74 34.61 2.66
N VAL A 489 -8.54 33.33 2.31
CA VAL A 489 -7.54 32.92 1.31
C VAL A 489 -7.85 33.56 -0.05
N LYS A 490 -9.09 33.44 -0.55
CA LYS A 490 -9.51 34.02 -1.83
C LYS A 490 -9.29 35.54 -1.88
N ILE A 491 -9.56 36.24 -0.78
CA ILE A 491 -9.31 37.69 -0.67
C ILE A 491 -7.81 37.98 -0.67
N ALA A 492 -7.00 37.18 0.03
CA ALA A 492 -5.56 37.38 0.10
C ALA A 492 -4.89 37.19 -1.26
N VAL A 493 -5.20 36.11 -1.97
CA VAL A 493 -4.58 35.79 -3.27
C VAL A 493 -5.07 36.67 -4.42
N ALA A 494 -6.12 37.48 -4.21
CA ALA A 494 -6.59 38.46 -5.19
C ALA A 494 -5.53 39.55 -5.52
N CYS A 495 -4.43 39.60 -4.77
CA CYS A 495 -3.27 40.44 -5.05
C CYS A 495 -2.42 39.93 -6.23
N ALA A 496 -2.53 38.65 -6.59
CA ALA A 496 -1.66 37.99 -7.54
C ALA A 496 -1.84 38.52 -8.97
N ASP A 497 -0.73 38.81 -9.64
CA ASP A 497 -0.70 39.28 -11.05
C ASP A 497 -0.60 38.12 -12.06
N THR A 498 -0.38 36.89 -11.57
CA THR A 498 -0.18 35.68 -12.37
C THR A 498 -1.02 34.53 -11.84
N THR A 499 -1.40 33.60 -12.72
CA THR A 499 -2.10 32.36 -12.36
C THR A 499 -1.19 31.18 -12.73
N PRO A 500 -0.34 30.69 -11.80
CA PRO A 500 0.59 29.61 -12.08
C PRO A 500 -0.14 28.28 -12.31
N SER A 501 0.45 27.43 -13.14
CA SER A 501 0.09 26.02 -13.27
C SER A 501 0.72 25.20 -12.15
N VAL A 502 -0.08 24.40 -11.46
CA VAL A 502 0.32 23.66 -10.27
C VAL A 502 0.00 22.19 -10.46
N VAL A 503 0.93 21.31 -10.11
CA VAL A 503 0.66 19.88 -9.95
C VAL A 503 0.75 19.52 -8.48
N HIS A 504 -0.17 18.68 -8.01
CA HIS A 504 0.03 17.90 -6.80
C HIS A 504 0.47 16.48 -7.16
N MET A 505 1.69 16.13 -6.74
CA MET A 505 2.29 14.81 -6.93
C MET A 505 2.02 13.98 -5.68
N VAL A 506 1.11 13.03 -5.84
CA VAL A 506 0.70 12.09 -4.79
C VAL A 506 1.79 11.04 -4.56
N TRP A 507 2.39 10.58 -5.65
CA TRP A 507 3.37 9.50 -5.65
C TRP A 507 4.36 9.66 -6.81
N ASN A 508 5.57 9.12 -6.65
CA ASN A 508 6.60 9.20 -7.68
C ASN A 508 6.63 7.99 -8.62
N ASP A 509 6.10 6.84 -8.18
CA ASP A 509 6.42 5.58 -8.83
C ASP A 509 5.34 4.47 -8.79
N PRO A 510 4.39 4.47 -9.74
CA PRO A 510 4.34 5.36 -10.89
C PRO A 510 3.94 6.80 -10.51
N ILE A 511 4.25 7.79 -11.36
CA ILE A 511 3.93 9.20 -11.08
C ILE A 511 2.41 9.33 -10.99
N TRP A 512 1.92 9.65 -9.80
CA TRP A 512 0.50 9.79 -9.53
C TRP A 512 0.20 11.25 -9.22
N VAL A 513 -0.77 11.84 -9.92
CA VAL A 513 -1.13 13.26 -9.80
C VAL A 513 -2.62 13.43 -9.55
N SER A 514 -3.00 14.53 -8.89
CA SER A 514 -4.41 14.93 -8.77
C SER A 514 -4.87 15.75 -9.98
N GLY A 515 -5.81 15.22 -10.75
CA GLY A 515 -6.46 15.89 -11.88
C GLY A 515 -7.76 16.59 -11.50
N SER A 516 -8.60 16.86 -12.52
CA SER A 516 -9.88 17.54 -12.37
C SER A 516 -10.86 16.80 -11.45
N GLY A 517 -11.67 17.56 -10.70
CA GLY A 517 -12.67 16.99 -9.79
C GLY A 517 -12.10 16.38 -8.51
N SER A 518 -10.84 16.69 -8.18
CA SER A 518 -10.20 16.36 -6.90
C SER A 518 -10.25 17.56 -5.94
N PHE A 519 -10.00 17.32 -4.64
CA PHE A 519 -9.88 18.40 -3.64
C PHE A 519 -8.78 19.39 -4.03
N GLN A 520 -7.67 18.88 -4.58
CA GLN A 520 -6.50 19.68 -4.94
C GLN A 520 -6.78 20.55 -6.17
N ASP A 521 -7.56 20.07 -7.13
CA ASP A 521 -8.03 20.88 -8.26
C ASP A 521 -8.85 22.10 -7.78
N GLU A 522 -9.81 21.87 -6.88
CA GLU A 522 -10.59 22.95 -6.29
C GLU A 522 -9.71 23.88 -5.43
N MET A 523 -8.80 23.30 -4.63
CA MET A 523 -7.85 24.02 -3.79
C MET A 523 -6.98 24.98 -4.62
N PHE A 524 -6.44 24.52 -5.75
CA PHE A 524 -5.64 25.36 -6.64
C PHE A 524 -6.45 26.51 -7.22
N ALA A 525 -7.69 26.26 -7.64
CA ALA A 525 -8.58 27.31 -8.11
C ALA A 525 -8.88 28.35 -7.01
N MET A 526 -9.12 27.91 -5.77
CA MET A 526 -9.33 28.80 -4.62
C MET A 526 -8.06 29.58 -4.26
N ALA A 527 -6.90 28.98 -4.45
CA ALA A 527 -5.59 29.58 -4.22
C ALA A 527 -5.13 30.52 -5.35
N GLY A 528 -5.91 30.73 -6.42
CA GLY A 528 -5.53 31.63 -7.52
C GLY A 528 -4.63 30.99 -8.59
N ALA A 529 -4.65 29.66 -8.70
CA ALA A 529 -3.84 28.87 -9.62
C ALA A 529 -4.71 27.98 -10.54
N THR A 530 -4.06 27.32 -11.50
CA THR A 530 -4.68 26.30 -12.37
C THR A 530 -4.04 24.94 -12.16
N ASN A 531 -4.82 23.87 -12.19
CA ASN A 531 -4.28 22.51 -12.18
C ASN A 531 -3.62 22.16 -13.52
N ALA A 532 -2.33 21.85 -13.48
CA ALA A 532 -1.52 21.47 -14.63
C ALA A 532 -2.02 20.17 -15.31
N PHE A 533 -2.71 19.31 -14.56
CA PHE A 533 -3.28 18.05 -15.04
C PHE A 533 -4.81 18.03 -15.03
N SER A 534 -5.45 19.18 -15.24
CA SER A 534 -6.92 19.29 -15.35
C SER A 534 -7.53 18.47 -16.50
N SER A 535 -6.74 17.88 -17.41
CA SER A 535 -7.20 16.97 -18.46
C SER A 535 -7.45 15.54 -17.99
N VAL A 536 -6.89 15.11 -16.87
CA VAL A 536 -7.19 13.81 -16.24
C VAL A 536 -8.24 14.00 -15.15
N SER A 537 -9.01 12.96 -14.83
CA SER A 537 -10.12 13.03 -13.87
C SER A 537 -9.77 12.28 -12.59
N GLY A 538 -9.94 12.90 -11.43
CA GLY A 538 -9.56 12.30 -10.15
C GLY A 538 -8.04 12.14 -10.01
N TRP A 539 -7.59 11.16 -9.24
CA TRP A 539 -6.16 10.86 -9.05
C TRP A 539 -5.71 9.82 -10.06
N GLU A 540 -4.82 10.19 -10.98
CA GLU A 540 -4.46 9.34 -12.12
C GLU A 540 -2.95 9.25 -12.34
N ILE A 541 -2.52 8.06 -12.78
CA ILE A 541 -1.13 7.82 -13.12
C ILE A 541 -0.82 8.51 -14.44
N VAL A 542 0.24 9.29 -14.47
CA VAL A 542 0.72 9.96 -15.69
C VAL A 542 2.10 9.44 -16.06
N SER A 543 2.38 9.47 -17.36
CA SER A 543 3.70 9.07 -17.85
C SER A 543 4.75 10.13 -17.50
N MET A 544 6.00 9.69 -17.37
CA MET A 544 7.15 10.59 -17.21
C MET A 544 7.25 11.63 -18.34
N GLU A 545 6.96 11.21 -19.58
CA GLU A 545 7.01 12.11 -20.74
C GLU A 545 5.92 13.18 -20.65
N GLU A 546 4.69 12.77 -20.34
CA GLU A 546 3.58 13.70 -20.12
C GLU A 546 3.91 14.68 -18.99
N PHE A 547 4.46 14.21 -17.87
CA PHE A 547 4.84 15.08 -16.77
C PHE A 547 5.89 16.13 -17.16
N ILE A 548 6.88 15.74 -17.96
CA ILE A 548 7.91 16.66 -18.46
C ILE A 548 7.35 17.66 -19.47
N VAL A 549 6.46 17.23 -20.35
CA VAL A 549 5.86 18.09 -21.39
C VAL A 549 4.88 19.10 -20.79
N THR A 550 4.14 18.70 -19.75
CA THR A 550 3.21 19.58 -19.03
C THR A 550 3.93 20.76 -18.35
N ASP A 551 5.17 20.55 -17.89
CA ASP A 551 6.07 21.57 -17.32
C ASP A 551 5.41 22.55 -16.33
N PRO A 552 4.93 22.09 -15.17
CA PRO A 552 4.21 22.93 -14.21
C PRO A 552 5.10 24.02 -13.60
N ASP A 553 4.50 25.18 -13.31
CA ASP A 553 5.17 26.31 -12.64
C ASP A 553 5.44 26.04 -11.15
N VAL A 554 4.63 25.18 -10.52
CA VAL A 554 4.76 24.76 -9.11
C VAL A 554 4.50 23.27 -8.98
N ILE A 555 5.31 22.59 -8.17
CA ILE A 555 5.08 21.20 -7.75
C ILE A 555 4.79 21.20 -6.25
N ILE A 556 3.60 20.74 -5.87
CA ILE A 556 3.24 20.39 -4.50
C ILE A 556 3.42 18.87 -4.36
N ALA A 557 4.38 18.44 -3.55
CA ALA A 557 4.67 17.03 -3.32
C ALA A 557 4.20 16.62 -1.92
N ASN A 558 3.63 15.42 -1.81
CA ASN A 558 3.22 14.86 -0.53
C ASN A 558 4.42 14.63 0.42
N SER A 559 4.18 14.77 1.73
CA SER A 559 5.05 14.31 2.81
C SER A 559 4.26 13.50 3.84
N GLY A 560 4.94 12.77 4.73
CA GLY A 560 4.31 12.21 5.93
C GLY A 560 3.36 11.01 5.76
N SER A 561 3.11 10.50 4.54
CA SER A 561 2.11 9.45 4.22
C SER A 561 2.38 8.03 4.74
N GLY A 562 3.11 7.86 5.85
CA GLY A 562 3.66 6.55 6.27
C GLY A 562 4.88 6.13 5.45
N MET A 563 5.44 7.08 4.69
CA MET A 563 6.40 6.87 3.61
C MET A 563 7.80 7.38 3.91
N GLY A 564 8.15 7.39 5.19
CA GLY A 564 9.47 7.73 5.68
C GLY A 564 9.45 7.93 7.20
N VAL A 565 10.38 7.27 7.89
CA VAL A 565 10.77 7.70 9.24
C VAL A 565 11.34 9.11 9.17
N SER A 566 10.98 9.93 10.17
CA SER A 566 11.34 11.34 10.33
C SER A 566 12.67 11.77 9.68
N ASN A 567 12.59 12.78 8.78
CA ASN A 567 13.64 13.47 8.00
C ASN A 567 13.90 13.00 6.55
N TYR A 568 13.03 12.22 5.93
CA TYR A 568 13.24 11.75 4.55
C TYR A 568 11.99 11.91 3.66
N ASP A 569 11.94 12.98 2.87
CA ASP A 569 10.82 13.27 1.95
C ASP A 569 11.12 12.76 0.53
N ILE A 570 10.67 11.54 0.24
CA ILE A 570 11.00 10.81 -0.99
C ILE A 570 10.56 11.52 -2.26
N LEU A 571 9.38 12.15 -2.25
CA LEU A 571 8.83 12.84 -3.42
C LEU A 571 9.59 14.12 -3.74
N TYR A 572 9.95 14.90 -2.70
CA TYR A 572 10.78 16.08 -2.89
C TYR A 572 12.13 15.71 -3.50
N ARG A 573 12.79 14.66 -2.99
CA ARG A 573 14.06 14.18 -3.54
C ARG A 573 13.90 13.66 -4.96
N TYR A 574 12.86 12.89 -5.23
CA TYR A 574 12.59 12.41 -6.58
C TYR A 574 12.46 13.57 -7.56
N VAL A 575 11.65 14.58 -7.23
CA VAL A 575 11.46 15.77 -8.08
C VAL A 575 12.76 16.55 -8.26
N THR A 576 13.54 16.73 -7.20
CA THR A 576 14.73 17.60 -7.21
C THR A 576 16.01 16.91 -7.69
N GLU A 577 16.11 15.59 -7.62
CA GLU A 577 17.32 14.83 -7.98
C GLU A 577 17.20 14.06 -9.31
N GLU A 578 15.98 13.79 -9.79
CA GLU A 578 15.77 13.09 -11.07
C GLU A 578 16.38 13.90 -12.23
N PRO A 579 17.38 13.36 -12.96
CA PRO A 579 18.04 14.08 -14.04
C PRO A 579 17.10 14.59 -15.14
N ARG A 580 16.01 13.86 -15.41
CA ARG A 580 15.00 14.23 -16.41
C ARG A 580 14.18 15.47 -15.99
N PHE A 581 14.04 15.72 -14.69
CA PHE A 581 13.27 16.85 -14.14
C PHE A 581 14.07 18.14 -13.97
N GLN A 582 15.39 18.10 -14.12
CA GLN A 582 16.24 19.30 -14.03
C GLN A 582 15.92 20.37 -15.09
N GLY A 583 15.16 19.98 -16.12
CA GLY A 583 14.63 20.86 -17.15
C GLY A 583 13.36 21.62 -16.76
N LEU A 584 12.63 21.18 -15.73
CA LEU A 584 11.33 21.71 -15.36
C LEU A 584 11.41 23.13 -14.80
N SER A 585 10.40 23.93 -15.08
CA SER A 585 10.25 25.30 -14.60
C SER A 585 10.21 25.34 -13.07
N ALA A 586 9.35 24.53 -12.43
CA ALA A 586 9.27 24.41 -10.97
C ALA A 586 10.61 24.04 -10.30
N VAL A 587 11.42 23.16 -10.90
CA VAL A 587 12.72 22.76 -10.33
C VAL A 587 13.76 23.88 -10.47
N LYS A 588 13.83 24.53 -11.63
CA LYS A 588 14.77 25.64 -11.88
C LYS A 588 14.48 26.87 -11.03
N GLU A 589 13.22 27.12 -10.75
CA GLU A 589 12.75 28.27 -9.96
C GLU A 589 12.64 27.95 -8.45
N GLU A 590 13.02 26.73 -8.04
CA GLU A 590 12.94 26.25 -6.65
C GLU A 590 11.51 26.30 -6.08
N ARG A 591 10.51 26.10 -6.94
CA ARG A 591 9.06 26.08 -6.63
C ARG A 591 8.54 24.66 -6.45
N VAL A 592 9.26 23.87 -5.65
CA VAL A 592 8.86 22.51 -5.22
C VAL A 592 8.61 22.56 -3.71
N TYR A 593 7.36 22.32 -3.30
CA TYR A 593 6.91 22.46 -1.92
C TYR A 593 6.39 21.13 -1.37
N LEU A 594 6.53 20.94 -0.06
CA LEU A 594 6.06 19.76 0.63
C LEU A 594 4.82 20.08 1.44
N VAL A 595 3.78 19.27 1.28
CA VAL A 595 2.58 19.33 2.11
C VAL A 595 2.28 17.95 2.66
N ASP A 596 2.00 17.91 3.96
CA ASP A 596 1.68 16.67 4.67
C ASP A 596 0.41 16.03 4.09
N SER A 597 0.51 14.78 3.65
CA SER A 597 -0.60 13.98 3.13
C SER A 597 -1.78 13.90 4.08
N ASP A 598 -1.52 13.90 5.39
CA ASP A 598 -2.60 13.88 6.38
C ASP A 598 -3.44 15.16 6.36
N VAL A 599 -2.92 16.24 5.77
CA VAL A 599 -3.59 17.54 5.68
C VAL A 599 -4.17 17.75 4.28
N ILE A 600 -3.45 17.38 3.22
CA ILE A 600 -3.85 17.66 1.83
C ILE A 600 -4.68 16.55 1.16
N ASP A 601 -4.57 15.29 1.61
CA ASP A 601 -5.23 14.15 0.96
C ASP A 601 -6.48 13.65 1.71
N ARG A 602 -6.70 14.15 2.94
CA ARG A 602 -7.84 13.74 3.77
C ARG A 602 -9.00 14.71 3.60
N GLY A 603 -10.14 14.20 3.15
CA GLY A 603 -11.43 14.92 3.08
C GLY A 603 -11.99 15.26 4.46
N SER A 604 -11.30 16.11 5.21
CA SER A 604 -11.55 16.46 6.61
C SER A 604 -11.47 17.98 6.80
N PRO A 605 -11.84 18.53 7.98
CA PRO A 605 -11.74 19.98 8.23
C PRO A 605 -10.34 20.56 7.98
N ARG A 606 -9.27 19.76 8.15
CA ARG A 606 -7.87 20.19 7.93
C ARG A 606 -7.53 20.46 6.46
N ILE A 607 -8.40 20.13 5.51
CA ILE A 607 -8.20 20.48 4.10
C ILE A 607 -8.08 22.01 3.88
N VAL A 608 -8.67 22.81 4.78
CA VAL A 608 -8.53 24.27 4.77
C VAL A 608 -7.15 24.71 5.28
N ASP A 609 -6.53 23.95 6.18
CA ASP A 609 -5.15 24.17 6.59
C ASP A 609 -4.21 23.94 5.38
N ALA A 610 -4.46 22.88 4.60
CA ALA A 610 -3.73 22.63 3.35
C ALA A 610 -3.93 23.77 2.34
N LEU A 611 -5.16 24.27 2.16
CA LEU A 611 -5.42 25.42 1.29
C LEU A 611 -4.61 26.66 1.70
N GLU A 612 -4.55 26.96 3.01
CA GLU A 612 -3.78 28.10 3.52
C GLU A 612 -2.27 27.94 3.30
N ILE A 613 -1.74 26.72 3.46
CA ILE A 613 -0.33 26.40 3.19
C ILE A 613 -0.04 26.57 1.69
N VAL A 614 -0.83 25.89 0.86
CA VAL A 614 -0.68 25.88 -0.60
C VAL A 614 -0.81 27.29 -1.19
N ALA A 615 -1.77 28.10 -0.74
CA ALA A 615 -1.93 29.47 -1.21
C ALA A 615 -0.69 30.35 -0.89
N ARG A 616 -0.06 30.15 0.27
CA ARG A 616 1.18 30.87 0.64
C ARG A 616 2.37 30.43 -0.18
N ASP A 617 2.46 29.14 -0.52
CA ASP A 617 3.53 28.58 -1.33
C ASP A 617 3.41 29.02 -2.80
N ILE A 618 2.18 29.09 -3.32
CA ILE A 618 1.91 29.54 -4.68
C ILE A 618 2.12 31.06 -4.83
N HIS A 619 1.60 31.86 -3.88
CA HIS A 619 1.57 33.33 -3.93
C HIS A 619 2.20 34.01 -2.69
N PRO A 620 3.49 33.77 -2.39
CA PRO A 620 4.13 34.33 -1.19
C PRO A 620 4.06 35.87 -1.14
N GLU A 621 4.01 36.54 -2.29
CA GLU A 621 3.86 37.99 -2.42
C GLU A 621 2.57 38.52 -1.78
N CYS A 622 1.50 37.71 -1.74
CA CYS A 622 0.21 38.11 -1.19
C CYS A 622 0.11 38.03 0.33
N PHE A 623 1.12 37.47 1.01
CA PHE A 623 1.06 37.16 2.45
C PHE A 623 2.14 37.86 3.31
N THR A 624 2.72 38.98 2.83
CA THR A 624 3.76 39.73 3.56
C THR A 624 3.24 40.44 4.84
N GLU A 625 4.10 40.57 5.87
CA GLU A 625 3.73 40.97 7.25
C GLU A 625 2.92 42.27 7.32
N GLY A 626 1.65 42.13 7.72
CA GLY A 626 0.70 43.23 7.90
C GLY A 626 -0.77 42.81 7.81
N ASN A 627 -1.06 41.60 7.33
CA ASN A 627 -2.44 41.16 7.05
C ASN A 627 -2.83 39.77 7.60
N THR A 628 -2.16 39.24 8.62
CA THR A 628 -2.47 37.89 9.16
C THR A 628 -2.86 37.94 10.64
N SER A 629 -4.04 37.41 10.97
CA SER A 629 -4.51 37.20 12.36
C SER A 629 -4.22 35.80 12.92
N HIS A 630 -3.59 34.90 12.14
CA HIS A 630 -3.17 33.57 12.62
C HIS A 630 -1.78 33.20 12.08
N PRO A 631 -0.84 32.75 12.94
CA PRO A 631 0.48 32.31 12.51
C PRO A 631 0.42 30.84 12.06
N VAL A 632 0.46 30.60 10.76
CA VAL A 632 0.91 29.33 10.19
C VAL A 632 2.22 29.64 9.47
N ALA A 633 3.30 28.94 9.83
CA ALA A 633 4.63 29.22 9.32
C ALA A 633 4.70 28.90 7.82
N THR A 634 5.12 29.88 7.01
CA THR A 634 5.56 29.64 5.62
C THR A 634 6.72 28.65 5.64
N GLN A 635 6.65 27.56 4.89
CA GLN A 635 7.81 26.69 4.71
C GLN A 635 8.85 27.45 3.88
N THR A 636 10.08 27.51 4.37
CA THR A 636 11.20 27.98 3.55
C THR A 636 11.54 26.86 2.58
N PRO A 637 11.77 27.10 1.28
CA PRO A 637 12.28 26.07 0.38
C PRO A 637 13.51 25.41 1.03
N ALA A 638 13.52 24.08 1.09
CA ALA A 638 14.59 23.34 1.75
C ALA A 638 15.94 23.74 1.12
N PRO A 639 16.95 24.12 1.92
CA PRO A 639 18.20 24.61 1.36
C PRO A 639 18.87 23.54 0.52
N PHE A 640 19.28 23.91 -0.68
CA PHE A 640 20.06 23.10 -1.61
C PHE A 640 21.45 22.79 -1.00
N ILE A 641 21.57 21.77 -0.14
CA ILE A 641 22.87 21.28 0.35
C ILE A 641 23.44 20.30 -0.67
N GLY A 642 23.71 20.81 -1.87
CA GLY A 642 24.12 20.03 -3.03
C GLY A 642 25.30 20.62 -3.79
N ALA A 643 26.31 21.22 -3.12
CA ALA A 643 27.52 21.67 -3.82
C ALA A 643 28.80 21.91 -2.98
N LEU A 644 28.87 21.58 -1.69
CA LEU A 644 30.06 21.91 -0.86
C LEU A 644 30.97 20.72 -0.48
N ALA A 645 30.61 19.48 -0.83
CA ALA A 645 31.46 18.32 -0.52
C ALA A 645 32.69 18.16 -1.45
N SER A 646 32.76 18.89 -2.56
CA SER A 646 33.81 18.70 -3.59
C SER A 646 35.09 19.52 -3.38
N LEU A 647 35.15 20.38 -2.36
CA LEU A 647 36.31 21.27 -2.13
C LEU A 647 37.22 20.86 -0.95
N ALA A 648 36.84 19.85 -0.16
CA ALA A 648 37.64 19.42 0.99
C ALA A 648 38.69 18.33 0.67
N VAL A 649 38.68 17.73 -0.53
CA VAL A 649 39.61 16.64 -0.90
C VAL A 649 40.82 17.12 -1.72
N ALA A 650 40.87 18.38 -2.15
CA ALA A 650 42.01 18.94 -2.89
C ALA A 650 43.12 19.57 -2.01
N GLY A 651 42.99 19.55 -0.68
CA GLY A 651 43.89 20.25 0.25
C GLY A 651 45.03 19.43 0.88
N LEU A 652 45.11 18.11 0.65
CA LEU A 652 45.99 17.23 1.44
C LEU A 652 47.07 16.44 0.67
N CYS A 653 47.32 16.73 -0.61
CA CYS A 653 48.30 15.97 -1.42
C CYS A 653 49.50 16.77 -1.97
N LEU A 654 49.85 17.95 -1.45
CA LEU A 654 51.06 18.67 -1.88
C LEU A 654 51.78 19.36 -0.70
N ARG A 655 52.54 18.60 0.09
CA ARG A 655 53.81 19.03 0.71
C ARG A 655 54.50 17.86 1.41
N GLY A 656 55.36 17.17 0.68
CA GLY A 656 56.22 16.13 1.23
C GLY A 656 57.14 15.52 0.17
N GLN A 657 58.14 16.30 -0.28
CA GLN A 657 59.41 15.94 -0.97
C GLN A 657 59.86 17.18 -1.77
N LYS A 658 61.10 17.67 -1.79
CA LYS A 658 62.38 17.44 -1.09
C LYS A 658 63.26 18.64 -1.50
N ASP A 659 64.17 19.03 -0.62
CA ASP A 659 65.27 20.03 -0.74
C ASP A 659 64.91 21.52 -0.81
#